data_AF-A0A2I0NSJ0-F1
#
_entry.id   AF-A0A2I0NSJ0-F1
#
_cell.length_a   1.000
_cell.length_b   1.000
_cell.length_c   1.000
_cell.angle_alpha   90.00
_cell.angle_beta   90.00
_cell.angle_gamma   90.00
#
_symmetry.space_group_name_H-M   'P 1'
#
loop_
_entity.id
_entity.type
_entity.pdbx_description
1 polymer ?
#
loop_
_entity_poly.entity_id
_entity_poly.type
_entity_poly.pdbx_seq_one_letter_code
_entity_poly.pdbx_strand_id
1 'polypeptide(L)'
;MESLHTALERYYGYSTFLPYQEEIINNILEKRDVLAVIATGGGKSLCYQIPPLVTGGLTVVISPLISLMKDQVDSLVTQGVPAVTLNSSLPYDAVVRTLADLEAGRLRLLYVSPEKVVQTRFLTTLRKLNVTLFAVDEAHCISEWGHDFRPEYRQLRILKEMFPDVPMIALTATAVPEVQQDIQRQLNLINPAIYIGSFNRKNLQYTVTDKKGAYPQLLDYLRSNPSRSGIIYFSSKKRTEEVAQKLQEDGIRVQPYHADLPGNFRNRVQELFIRDEIDVVCATNAFGMGIDKPDVRFVIHYDMPRDLEAYAQETGRAGRDGEESDCILFYSRGDRQRCLRFIEGDCLNHPEPGYHSLAVRKLNDMIAFCETTRCRRQHLLRYFGETFTEVPCRACDVCMLPDEFIDGREIAAKIVNCISQLPGKFGITHIAGVLAGSRSKNVLARGHQDLSVFNSGSEYSNEQWRSFMRQLIANGYLDQSSDQYPVVTLNERSRAILSGDEGVRLSRPNGLQARNRGKTDRSERPFDTALFEDLRSVRKGLAEDLEIPPYMVFHDRTLKEIARRYPETLEEFASIPGVGDAKLQQFGEAITSAVRGYRSRQHPDDGSGMSLNPDDGDSTALSGDDHELAAPGGALSPKHTAAADQTPASSDETPDDALLEEAYTLQGYIRDLREELRLAEKLHKELLARARESGVQENETYAIATQVSRRRRVVAERFYERYPEVFVKIAKVTISAAEAAIGAEALDEFVQYDESERVRVICKTG
;
A
#
# COMPACT_ATOMS: atom_id res chain seq x y z
N MET A 1 -29.16 -17.90 -5.48
CA MET A 1 -27.84 -17.24 -5.64
C MET A 1 -28.02 -15.81 -5.20
N GLU A 2 -27.03 -15.25 -4.51
CA GLU A 2 -26.97 -13.83 -4.17
C GLU A 2 -26.72 -13.01 -5.46
N SER A 3 -27.24 -11.78 -5.57
CA SER A 3 -26.98 -10.97 -6.76
C SER A 3 -25.59 -10.33 -6.70
N LEU A 4 -25.02 -9.97 -7.84
CA LEU A 4 -23.71 -9.32 -7.90
C LEU A 4 -23.65 -8.02 -7.08
N HIS A 5 -24.69 -7.19 -7.16
CA HIS A 5 -24.79 -5.97 -6.37
C HIS A 5 -25.02 -6.27 -4.89
N THR A 6 -25.83 -7.28 -4.56
CA THR A 6 -26.04 -7.70 -3.16
C THR A 6 -24.72 -8.16 -2.53
N ALA A 7 -23.92 -8.98 -3.23
CA ALA A 7 -22.62 -9.40 -2.72
C ALA A 7 -21.60 -8.24 -2.63
N LEU A 8 -21.64 -7.29 -3.56
CA LEU A 8 -20.79 -6.09 -3.55
C LEU A 8 -21.13 -5.17 -2.36
N GLU A 9 -22.42 -4.91 -2.14
CA GLU A 9 -22.92 -4.03 -1.08
C GLU A 9 -22.70 -4.66 0.31
N ARG A 10 -23.11 -5.92 0.48
CA ARG A 10 -23.06 -6.65 1.73
C ARG A 10 -21.65 -6.85 2.30
N TYR A 11 -20.72 -7.32 1.47
CA TYR A 11 -19.36 -7.67 1.91
C TYR A 11 -18.37 -6.50 1.83
N TYR A 12 -18.59 -5.52 0.94
CA TYR A 12 -17.62 -4.44 0.68
C TYR A 12 -18.17 -3.02 0.89
N GLY A 13 -19.48 -2.86 1.12
CA GLY A 13 -20.11 -1.55 1.32
C GLY A 13 -20.14 -0.66 0.08
N TYR A 14 -20.14 -1.24 -1.13
CA TYR A 14 -20.18 -0.49 -2.39
C TYR A 14 -21.48 -0.75 -3.17
N SER A 15 -22.13 0.30 -3.65
CA SER A 15 -23.36 0.20 -4.45
C SER A 15 -23.12 0.09 -5.97
N THR A 16 -21.92 0.44 -6.44
CA THR A 16 -21.58 0.50 -7.87
C THR A 16 -20.20 -0.08 -8.17
N PHE A 17 -20.10 -0.89 -9.22
CA PHE A 17 -18.83 -1.36 -9.76
C PHE A 17 -17.99 -0.22 -10.39
N LEU A 18 -16.67 -0.40 -10.40
CA LEU A 18 -15.75 0.36 -11.24
C LEU A 18 -15.77 -0.19 -12.69
N PRO A 19 -15.35 0.59 -13.70
CA PRO A 19 -15.35 0.16 -15.10
C PRO A 19 -14.65 -1.19 -15.31
N TYR A 20 -15.24 -2.03 -16.16
CA TYR A 20 -14.83 -3.40 -16.48
C TYR A 20 -15.00 -4.44 -15.38
N GLN A 21 -15.24 -4.08 -14.10
CA GLN A 21 -15.38 -5.09 -13.05
C GLN A 21 -16.60 -6.00 -13.26
N GLU A 22 -17.76 -5.42 -13.59
CA GLU A 22 -19.00 -6.17 -13.77
C GLU A 22 -18.92 -7.05 -15.03
N GLU A 23 -18.39 -6.52 -16.14
CA GLU A 23 -18.22 -7.30 -17.37
C GLU A 23 -17.21 -8.44 -17.20
N ILE A 24 -16.12 -8.23 -16.45
CA ILE A 24 -15.15 -9.28 -16.10
C ILE A 24 -15.81 -10.39 -15.27
N ILE A 25 -16.55 -10.00 -14.22
CA ILE A 25 -17.21 -10.98 -13.33
C ILE A 25 -18.27 -11.77 -14.10
N ASN A 26 -19.05 -11.13 -14.98
CA ASN A 26 -20.02 -11.83 -15.84
C ASN A 26 -19.33 -12.82 -16.80
N ASN A 27 -18.21 -12.47 -17.45
CA ASN A 27 -17.45 -13.41 -18.29
C ASN A 27 -16.92 -14.61 -17.48
N ILE A 28 -16.52 -14.41 -16.22
CA ILE A 28 -16.12 -15.49 -15.31
C ILE A 28 -17.30 -16.41 -14.99
N LEU A 29 -18.48 -15.86 -14.69
CA LEU A 29 -19.70 -16.65 -14.42
C LEU A 29 -20.18 -17.43 -15.66
N GLU A 30 -19.96 -16.89 -16.85
CA GLU A 30 -20.13 -17.56 -18.16
C GLU A 30 -19.03 -18.59 -18.47
N LYS A 31 -18.09 -18.84 -17.54
CA LYS A 31 -16.93 -19.75 -17.66
C LYS A 31 -15.92 -19.40 -18.75
N ARG A 32 -15.83 -18.13 -19.14
CA ARG A 32 -14.82 -17.65 -20.08
C ARG A 32 -13.50 -17.32 -19.35
N ASP A 33 -12.37 -17.58 -20.02
CA ASP A 33 -11.08 -17.08 -19.57
C ASP A 33 -11.00 -15.55 -19.74
N VAL A 34 -10.18 -14.87 -18.92
CA VAL A 34 -10.08 -13.41 -18.91
C VAL A 34 -8.62 -12.95 -18.77
N LEU A 35 -8.23 -11.91 -19.50
CA LEU A 35 -7.01 -11.13 -19.25
C LEU A 35 -7.41 -9.71 -18.83
N ALA A 36 -7.11 -9.32 -17.60
CA ALA A 36 -7.44 -8.02 -17.02
C ALA A 36 -6.16 -7.20 -16.74
N VAL A 37 -5.83 -6.28 -17.66
CA VAL A 37 -4.75 -5.31 -17.50
C VAL A 37 -5.37 -4.03 -16.92
N ILE A 38 -5.34 -3.89 -15.59
CA ILE A 38 -6.02 -2.80 -14.88
C ILE A 38 -5.03 -2.21 -13.87
N ALA A 39 -4.90 -0.89 -13.84
CA ALA A 39 -3.96 -0.18 -12.96
C ALA A 39 -4.09 -0.55 -11.46
N THR A 40 -3.07 -0.25 -10.65
CA THR A 40 -3.21 -0.27 -9.18
C THR A 40 -4.31 0.71 -8.74
N GLY A 41 -5.10 0.34 -7.72
CA GLY A 41 -6.28 1.10 -7.29
C GLY A 41 -7.54 0.85 -8.13
N GLY A 42 -7.44 0.29 -9.34
CA GLY A 42 -8.60 -0.04 -10.19
C GLY A 42 -9.42 -1.27 -9.75
N GLY A 43 -9.41 -1.63 -8.46
CA GLY A 43 -10.28 -2.66 -7.90
C GLY A 43 -10.08 -4.10 -8.42
N LYS A 44 -8.87 -4.46 -8.90
CA LYS A 44 -8.56 -5.80 -9.45
C LYS A 44 -9.07 -6.97 -8.61
N SER A 45 -8.92 -6.92 -7.29
CA SER A 45 -9.23 -8.07 -6.42
C SER A 45 -10.71 -8.46 -6.44
N LEU A 46 -11.63 -7.48 -6.51
CA LEU A 46 -13.08 -7.74 -6.56
C LEU A 46 -13.48 -8.61 -7.75
N CYS A 47 -12.77 -8.50 -8.88
CA CYS A 47 -13.01 -9.29 -10.09
C CYS A 47 -12.89 -10.81 -9.86
N TYR A 48 -12.11 -11.25 -8.87
CA TYR A 48 -11.98 -12.67 -8.50
C TYR A 48 -12.49 -12.98 -7.07
N GLN A 49 -12.71 -11.97 -6.23
CA GLN A 49 -13.25 -12.15 -4.88
C GLN A 49 -14.78 -12.26 -4.83
N ILE A 50 -15.51 -11.63 -5.76
CA ILE A 50 -16.98 -11.70 -5.83
C ILE A 50 -17.53 -13.01 -6.46
N PRO A 51 -16.96 -13.57 -7.55
CA PRO A 51 -17.44 -14.82 -8.14
C PRO A 51 -17.71 -15.99 -7.16
N PRO A 52 -16.82 -16.35 -6.20
CA PRO A 52 -17.06 -17.48 -5.30
C PRO A 52 -18.20 -17.21 -4.29
N LEU A 53 -18.51 -15.95 -3.98
CA LEU A 53 -19.64 -15.59 -3.11
C LEU A 53 -20.97 -15.91 -3.79
N VAL A 54 -21.08 -15.59 -5.10
CA VAL A 54 -22.27 -15.85 -5.92
C VAL A 54 -22.41 -17.32 -6.30
N THR A 55 -21.31 -18.00 -6.69
CA THR A 55 -21.37 -19.42 -7.12
C THR A 55 -21.42 -20.40 -5.96
N GLY A 56 -20.98 -20.01 -4.75
CA GLY A 56 -20.77 -20.91 -3.63
C GLY A 56 -19.59 -21.88 -3.81
N GLY A 57 -18.74 -21.65 -4.82
CA GLY A 57 -17.55 -22.46 -5.11
C GLY A 57 -16.28 -21.94 -4.43
N LEU A 58 -15.16 -22.59 -4.74
CA LEU A 58 -13.82 -22.19 -4.33
C LEU A 58 -13.09 -21.47 -5.47
N THR A 59 -12.55 -20.29 -5.18
CA THR A 59 -11.57 -19.62 -6.04
C THR A 59 -10.16 -19.86 -5.52
N VAL A 60 -9.26 -20.31 -6.40
CA VAL A 60 -7.84 -20.48 -6.10
C VAL A 60 -7.08 -19.28 -6.68
N VAL A 61 -6.47 -18.48 -5.81
CA VAL A 61 -5.72 -17.27 -6.18
C VAL A 61 -4.22 -17.55 -6.09
N ILE A 62 -3.55 -17.58 -7.25
CA ILE A 62 -2.11 -17.68 -7.35
C ILE A 62 -1.52 -16.27 -7.24
N SER A 63 -0.62 -16.08 -6.28
CA SER A 63 0.00 -14.77 -5.99
C SER A 63 1.51 -14.95 -5.79
N PRO A 64 2.36 -13.97 -6.14
CA PRO A 64 3.81 -14.17 -6.11
C PRO A 64 4.44 -13.99 -4.72
N LEU A 65 3.68 -13.52 -3.71
CA LEU A 65 4.24 -13.04 -2.45
C LEU A 65 3.36 -13.36 -1.23
N ILE A 66 3.98 -13.99 -0.23
CA ILE A 66 3.32 -14.44 1.01
C ILE A 66 2.73 -13.27 1.82
N SER A 67 3.38 -12.10 1.84
CA SER A 67 2.83 -10.92 2.54
C SER A 67 1.56 -10.40 1.87
N LEU A 68 1.52 -10.30 0.53
CA LEU A 68 0.32 -9.90 -0.20
C LEU A 68 -0.84 -10.90 0.02
N MET A 69 -0.55 -12.20 0.07
CA MET A 69 -1.55 -13.21 0.42
C MET A 69 -2.11 -13.00 1.84
N LYS A 70 -1.27 -12.65 2.82
CA LYS A 70 -1.72 -12.36 4.18
C LYS A 70 -2.58 -11.09 4.22
N ASP A 71 -2.07 -9.98 3.68
CA ASP A 71 -2.76 -8.68 3.67
C ASP A 71 -4.16 -8.78 3.00
N GLN A 72 -4.29 -9.56 1.91
CA GLN A 72 -5.59 -9.80 1.27
C GLN A 72 -6.51 -10.73 2.08
N VAL A 73 -5.97 -11.79 2.70
CA VAL A 73 -6.75 -12.75 3.51
C VAL A 73 -7.26 -12.12 4.80
N ASP A 74 -6.43 -11.37 5.52
CA ASP A 74 -6.82 -10.68 6.75
C ASP A 74 -7.94 -9.65 6.46
N SER A 75 -7.83 -8.92 5.34
CA SER A 75 -8.85 -7.98 4.86
C SER A 75 -10.17 -8.68 4.54
N LEU A 76 -10.13 -9.81 3.82
CA LEU A 76 -11.30 -10.63 3.48
C LEU A 76 -11.98 -11.23 4.73
N VAL A 77 -11.20 -11.72 5.70
CA VAL A 77 -11.74 -12.22 6.98
C VAL A 77 -12.40 -11.10 7.77
N THR A 78 -11.82 -9.89 7.78
CA THR A 78 -12.43 -8.68 8.38
C THR A 78 -13.71 -8.23 7.66
N GLN A 79 -13.90 -8.63 6.39
CA GLN A 79 -15.14 -8.44 5.62
C GLN A 79 -16.16 -9.59 5.80
N GLY A 80 -15.85 -10.61 6.61
CA GLY A 80 -16.69 -11.80 6.78
C GLY A 80 -16.63 -12.80 5.61
N VAL A 81 -15.65 -12.68 4.71
CA VAL A 81 -15.45 -13.61 3.59
C VAL A 81 -14.55 -14.79 4.04
N PRO A 82 -14.99 -16.06 3.90
CA PRO A 82 -14.17 -17.22 4.23
C PRO A 82 -12.95 -17.38 3.30
N ALA A 83 -11.82 -16.79 3.68
CA ALA A 83 -10.58 -16.79 2.93
C ALA A 83 -9.42 -17.38 3.75
N VAL A 84 -8.44 -17.96 3.06
CA VAL A 84 -7.22 -18.50 3.70
C VAL A 84 -6.02 -18.41 2.76
N THR A 85 -4.82 -18.30 3.32
CA THR A 85 -3.56 -18.52 2.57
C THR A 85 -3.00 -19.91 2.85
N LEU A 86 -2.33 -20.52 1.87
CA LEU A 86 -1.70 -21.83 1.99
C LEU A 86 -0.30 -21.76 1.36
N ASN A 87 0.68 -21.40 2.18
CA ASN A 87 2.06 -21.11 1.79
C ASN A 87 3.07 -21.99 2.57
N SER A 88 4.36 -21.62 2.62
CA SER A 88 5.43 -22.37 3.29
C SER A 88 5.74 -21.95 4.74
N SER A 89 5.23 -20.80 5.21
CA SER A 89 5.48 -20.28 6.57
C SER A 89 4.44 -20.72 7.61
N LEU A 90 3.35 -21.37 7.20
CA LEU A 90 2.31 -21.84 8.10
C LEU A 90 2.76 -23.07 8.93
N PRO A 91 2.41 -23.15 10.22
CA PRO A 91 2.63 -24.36 11.02
C PRO A 91 1.75 -25.51 10.53
N TYR A 92 2.24 -26.74 10.72
CA TYR A 92 1.64 -27.96 10.15
C TYR A 92 0.18 -28.19 10.57
N ASP A 93 -0.15 -27.89 11.82
CA ASP A 93 -1.49 -27.97 12.40
C ASP A 93 -2.48 -26.97 11.75
N ALA A 94 -2.06 -25.73 11.48
CA ALA A 94 -2.83 -24.81 10.66
C ALA A 94 -3.07 -25.36 9.25
N VAL A 95 -2.04 -25.93 8.59
CA VAL A 95 -2.19 -26.56 7.27
C VAL A 95 -3.18 -27.74 7.29
N VAL A 96 -3.19 -28.56 8.35
CA VAL A 96 -4.15 -29.65 8.50
C VAL A 96 -5.58 -29.12 8.70
N ARG A 97 -5.78 -28.08 9.51
CA ARG A 97 -7.08 -27.41 9.65
C ARG A 97 -7.57 -26.86 8.32
N THR A 98 -6.73 -26.09 7.61
CA THR A 98 -7.07 -25.53 6.29
C THR A 98 -7.48 -26.60 5.28
N LEU A 99 -6.81 -27.76 5.25
CA LEU A 99 -7.20 -28.86 4.36
C LEU A 99 -8.58 -29.44 4.72
N ALA A 100 -8.89 -29.58 6.01
CA ALA A 100 -10.21 -30.01 6.47
C ALA A 100 -11.31 -28.97 6.17
N ASP A 101 -11.01 -27.67 6.28
CA ASP A 101 -11.93 -26.58 5.92
C ASP A 101 -12.21 -26.51 4.41
N LEU A 102 -11.21 -26.82 3.59
CA LEU A 102 -11.33 -26.95 2.14
C LEU A 102 -12.20 -28.17 1.75
N GLU A 103 -11.90 -29.35 2.31
CA GLU A 103 -12.68 -30.58 2.05
C GLU A 103 -14.12 -30.49 2.58
N ALA A 104 -14.35 -29.72 3.67
CA ALA A 104 -15.69 -29.41 4.19
C ALA A 104 -16.43 -28.29 3.42
N GLY A 105 -15.83 -27.69 2.38
CA GLY A 105 -16.46 -26.63 1.58
C GLY A 105 -16.73 -25.32 2.32
N ARG A 106 -16.07 -25.09 3.47
CA ARG A 106 -16.26 -23.90 4.32
C ARG A 106 -15.61 -22.63 3.75
N LEU A 107 -14.67 -22.79 2.83
CA LEU A 107 -13.87 -21.70 2.27
C LEU A 107 -14.34 -21.27 0.88
N ARG A 108 -14.17 -19.99 0.58
CA ARG A 108 -14.51 -19.33 -0.70
C ARG A 108 -13.27 -18.89 -1.48
N LEU A 109 -12.21 -18.48 -0.78
CA LEU A 109 -10.93 -18.11 -1.37
C LEU A 109 -9.74 -18.86 -0.76
N LEU A 110 -8.84 -19.31 -1.63
CA LEU A 110 -7.59 -19.97 -1.28
C LEU A 110 -6.41 -19.28 -1.99
N TYR A 111 -5.67 -18.47 -1.25
CA TYR A 111 -4.44 -17.82 -1.74
C TYR A 111 -3.25 -18.79 -1.64
N VAL A 112 -2.55 -19.03 -2.74
CA VAL A 112 -1.47 -20.03 -2.85
C VAL A 112 -0.29 -19.50 -3.66
N SER A 113 0.92 -19.97 -3.34
CA SER A 113 2.14 -19.60 -4.07
C SER A 113 2.34 -20.49 -5.32
N PRO A 114 2.99 -19.99 -6.39
CA PRO A 114 3.12 -20.74 -7.65
C PRO A 114 3.89 -22.05 -7.47
N GLU A 115 4.91 -22.07 -6.61
CA GLU A 115 5.73 -23.26 -6.30
C GLU A 115 4.96 -24.34 -5.54
N LYS A 116 3.79 -23.98 -4.98
CA LYS A 116 2.93 -24.89 -4.21
C LYS A 116 1.70 -25.34 -4.98
N VAL A 117 1.12 -24.48 -5.82
CA VAL A 117 -0.06 -24.85 -6.63
C VAL A 117 0.27 -25.92 -7.69
N VAL A 118 1.49 -25.91 -8.25
CA VAL A 118 1.95 -26.86 -9.27
C VAL A 118 2.36 -28.24 -8.73
N GLN A 119 2.34 -28.44 -7.41
CA GLN A 119 2.77 -29.70 -6.82
C GLN A 119 1.73 -30.81 -7.10
N THR A 120 2.16 -31.94 -7.66
CA THR A 120 1.28 -33.05 -8.08
C THR A 120 0.31 -33.52 -6.99
N ARG A 121 0.76 -33.55 -5.73
CA ARG A 121 -0.10 -33.88 -4.57
C ARG A 121 -1.20 -32.83 -4.37
N PHE A 122 -0.87 -31.55 -4.48
CA PHE A 122 -1.83 -30.46 -4.30
C PHE A 122 -2.82 -30.39 -5.47
N LEU A 123 -2.36 -30.56 -6.71
CA LEU A 123 -3.22 -30.70 -7.90
C LEU A 123 -4.20 -31.89 -7.76
N THR A 124 -3.77 -32.98 -7.12
CA THR A 124 -4.64 -34.13 -6.80
C THR A 124 -5.68 -33.79 -5.72
N THR A 125 -5.34 -32.96 -4.72
CA THR A 125 -6.32 -32.44 -3.75
C THR A 125 -7.31 -31.48 -4.42
N LEU A 126 -6.85 -30.52 -5.23
CA LEU A 126 -7.70 -29.56 -5.93
C LEU A 126 -8.77 -30.24 -6.80
N ARG A 127 -8.47 -31.40 -7.41
CA ARG A 127 -9.45 -32.22 -8.17
C ARG A 127 -10.59 -32.81 -7.33
N LYS A 128 -10.51 -32.80 -6.00
CA LYS A 128 -11.61 -33.18 -5.10
C LYS A 128 -12.46 -32.00 -4.64
N LEU A 129 -12.00 -30.77 -4.85
CA LEU A 129 -12.65 -29.56 -4.37
C LEU A 129 -13.54 -28.95 -5.48
N ASN A 130 -14.59 -28.23 -5.07
CA ASN A 130 -15.46 -27.51 -6.01
C ASN A 130 -14.78 -26.20 -6.49
N VAL A 131 -13.68 -26.33 -7.25
CA VAL A 131 -12.96 -25.17 -7.81
C VAL A 131 -13.75 -24.58 -8.97
N THR A 132 -14.18 -23.32 -8.83
CA THR A 132 -14.96 -22.60 -9.85
C THR A 132 -14.17 -21.53 -10.60
N LEU A 133 -12.98 -21.14 -10.12
CA LEU A 133 -12.13 -20.12 -10.74
C LEU A 133 -10.66 -20.33 -10.35
N PHE A 134 -9.77 -20.17 -11.32
CA PHE A 134 -8.35 -19.89 -11.07
C PHE A 134 -8.06 -18.42 -11.36
N ALA A 135 -7.49 -17.70 -10.37
CA ALA A 135 -7.05 -16.32 -10.55
C ALA A 135 -5.52 -16.25 -10.45
N VAL A 136 -4.85 -15.74 -11.48
CA VAL A 136 -3.40 -15.53 -11.51
C VAL A 136 -3.15 -14.03 -11.34
N ASP A 137 -2.75 -13.63 -10.13
CA ASP A 137 -2.46 -12.24 -9.79
C ASP A 137 -0.98 -11.89 -10.08
N GLU A 138 -0.74 -10.61 -10.37
CA GLU A 138 0.49 -10.05 -10.95
C GLU A 138 1.06 -10.91 -12.10
N ALA A 139 0.19 -11.32 -13.02
CA ALA A 139 0.47 -12.23 -14.13
C ALA A 139 1.62 -11.79 -15.05
N HIS A 140 2.07 -10.52 -14.99
CA HIS A 140 3.27 -10.07 -15.71
C HIS A 140 4.53 -10.87 -15.34
N CYS A 141 4.57 -11.49 -14.15
CA CYS A 141 5.66 -12.36 -13.72
C CYS A 141 5.92 -13.58 -14.63
N ILE A 142 4.97 -13.97 -15.50
CA ILE A 142 5.15 -15.11 -16.42
C ILE A 142 6.06 -14.81 -17.63
N SER A 143 6.32 -13.53 -17.90
CA SER A 143 6.97 -13.06 -19.12
C SER A 143 8.36 -12.49 -18.86
N GLU A 144 9.36 -12.97 -19.61
CA GLU A 144 10.72 -12.41 -19.65
C GLU A 144 10.75 -10.96 -20.17
N TRP A 145 9.68 -10.53 -20.85
CA TRP A 145 9.49 -9.15 -21.32
C TRP A 145 8.95 -8.22 -20.22
N GLY A 146 8.44 -8.79 -19.11
CA GLY A 146 8.04 -8.08 -17.89
C GLY A 146 9.24 -7.58 -17.07
N HIS A 147 8.97 -7.10 -15.86
CA HIS A 147 10.00 -6.50 -14.97
C HIS A 147 10.28 -7.29 -13.68
N ASP A 148 9.47 -8.29 -13.33
CA ASP A 148 9.71 -9.26 -12.23
C ASP A 148 9.43 -10.69 -12.72
N PHE A 149 10.24 -11.19 -13.67
CA PHE A 149 10.04 -12.53 -14.26
C PHE A 149 10.30 -13.66 -13.25
N ARG A 150 9.43 -14.68 -13.24
CA ARG A 150 9.46 -15.85 -12.36
C ARG A 150 9.22 -17.14 -13.16
N PRO A 151 10.21 -18.04 -13.29
CA PRO A 151 10.08 -19.28 -14.06
C PRO A 151 8.90 -20.16 -13.64
N GLU A 152 8.50 -20.14 -12.36
CA GLU A 152 7.43 -20.95 -11.79
C GLU A 152 6.05 -20.53 -12.29
N TYR A 153 5.87 -19.27 -12.70
CA TYR A 153 4.60 -18.82 -13.31
C TYR A 153 4.32 -19.54 -14.64
N ARG A 154 5.35 -19.95 -15.39
CA ARG A 154 5.17 -20.69 -16.65
C ARG A 154 4.65 -22.12 -16.44
N GLN A 155 4.84 -22.66 -15.24
CA GLN A 155 4.32 -23.98 -14.88
C GLN A 155 2.81 -23.96 -14.60
N LEU A 156 2.21 -22.78 -14.37
CA LEU A 156 0.76 -22.61 -14.11
C LEU A 156 -0.14 -23.06 -15.26
N ARG A 157 0.42 -23.19 -16.48
CA ARG A 157 -0.20 -23.86 -17.63
C ARG A 157 -0.87 -25.20 -17.27
N ILE A 158 -0.26 -25.96 -16.35
CA ILE A 158 -0.77 -27.25 -15.89
C ILE A 158 -2.18 -27.15 -15.29
N LEU A 159 -2.59 -25.98 -14.78
CA LEU A 159 -3.93 -25.76 -14.24
C LEU A 159 -4.98 -25.82 -15.34
N LYS A 160 -4.77 -25.14 -16.48
CA LYS A 160 -5.72 -25.20 -17.61
C LYS A 160 -5.71 -26.57 -18.30
N GLU A 161 -4.56 -27.26 -18.31
CA GLU A 161 -4.46 -28.63 -18.83
C GLU A 161 -5.12 -29.68 -17.92
N MET A 162 -5.14 -29.47 -16.59
CA MET A 162 -5.78 -30.39 -15.64
C MET A 162 -7.25 -30.08 -15.33
N PHE A 163 -7.70 -28.84 -15.58
CA PHE A 163 -9.03 -28.30 -15.27
C PHE A 163 -9.58 -27.45 -16.45
N PRO A 164 -9.84 -28.03 -17.63
CA PRO A 164 -10.20 -27.27 -18.84
C PRO A 164 -11.53 -26.51 -18.69
N ASP A 165 -12.50 -27.09 -18.00
CA ASP A 165 -13.86 -26.54 -17.79
C ASP A 165 -13.94 -25.44 -16.70
N VAL A 166 -12.81 -25.10 -16.07
CA VAL A 166 -12.71 -24.04 -15.06
C VAL A 166 -12.16 -22.77 -15.73
N PRO A 167 -12.82 -21.60 -15.60
CA PRO A 167 -12.28 -20.35 -16.11
C PRO A 167 -10.99 -19.96 -15.39
N MET A 168 -10.08 -19.32 -16.14
CA MET A 168 -8.87 -18.71 -15.61
C MET A 168 -8.88 -17.20 -15.92
N ILE A 169 -8.75 -16.38 -14.88
CA ILE A 169 -8.46 -14.95 -15.00
C ILE A 169 -6.99 -14.67 -14.71
N ALA A 170 -6.33 -13.93 -15.60
CA ALA A 170 -5.00 -13.39 -15.40
C ALA A 170 -5.09 -11.87 -15.16
N LEU A 171 -4.54 -11.36 -14.06
CA LEU A 171 -4.60 -9.95 -13.69
C LEU A 171 -3.20 -9.34 -13.58
N THR A 172 -3.02 -8.08 -13.99
CA THR A 172 -1.76 -7.35 -13.79
C THR A 172 -1.99 -5.84 -13.74
N ALA A 173 -1.16 -5.12 -12.96
CA ALA A 173 -1.12 -3.66 -12.96
C ALA A 173 -0.46 -3.05 -14.22
N THR A 174 0.49 -3.76 -14.83
CA THR A 174 1.39 -3.28 -15.87
C THR A 174 1.68 -4.38 -16.88
N ALA A 175 1.29 -4.18 -18.14
CA ALA A 175 1.67 -5.06 -19.25
C ALA A 175 1.59 -4.30 -20.58
N VAL A 176 2.74 -4.13 -21.24
CA VAL A 176 2.81 -3.70 -22.65
C VAL A 176 2.24 -4.79 -23.58
N PRO A 177 1.80 -4.48 -24.81
CA PRO A 177 1.11 -5.44 -25.68
C PRO A 177 1.86 -6.77 -25.91
N GLU A 178 3.19 -6.76 -25.93
CA GLU A 178 4.04 -7.94 -26.03
C GLU A 178 3.90 -8.87 -24.81
N VAL A 179 3.88 -8.30 -23.60
CA VAL A 179 3.65 -9.03 -22.34
C VAL A 179 2.23 -9.59 -22.29
N GLN A 180 1.23 -8.83 -22.78
CA GLN A 180 -0.17 -9.28 -22.85
C GLN A 180 -0.34 -10.53 -23.73
N GLN A 181 0.37 -10.58 -24.86
CA GLN A 181 0.38 -11.76 -25.75
C GLN A 181 1.13 -12.94 -25.12
N ASP A 182 2.24 -12.67 -24.40
CA ASP A 182 2.98 -13.74 -23.73
C ASP A 182 2.16 -14.38 -22.60
N ILE A 183 1.50 -13.60 -21.74
CA ILE A 183 0.61 -14.10 -20.68
C ILE A 183 -0.41 -15.11 -21.24
N GLN A 184 -1.10 -14.76 -22.33
CA GLN A 184 -2.11 -15.62 -22.95
C GLN A 184 -1.54 -16.96 -23.44
N ARG A 185 -0.37 -16.93 -24.09
CA ARG A 185 0.30 -18.14 -24.62
C ARG A 185 0.84 -19.04 -23.51
N GLN A 186 1.45 -18.44 -22.48
CA GLN A 186 2.10 -19.19 -21.40
C GLN A 186 1.07 -19.83 -20.46
N LEU A 187 -0.01 -19.13 -20.12
CA LEU A 187 -1.13 -19.69 -19.34
C LEU A 187 -2.07 -20.59 -20.17
N ASN A 188 -1.95 -20.58 -21.50
CA ASN A 188 -2.82 -21.31 -22.44
C ASN A 188 -4.31 -20.91 -22.29
N LEU A 189 -4.58 -19.60 -22.22
CA LEU A 189 -5.95 -19.05 -22.09
C LEU A 189 -6.75 -19.28 -23.38
N ILE A 190 -7.99 -19.75 -23.24
CA ILE A 190 -8.83 -20.18 -24.37
C ILE A 190 -9.82 -19.07 -24.74
N ASN A 191 -9.55 -18.38 -25.86
CA ASN A 191 -10.37 -17.26 -26.37
C ASN A 191 -10.74 -16.20 -25.29
N PRO A 192 -9.76 -15.71 -24.50
CA PRO A 192 -10.04 -14.89 -23.34
C PRO A 192 -10.72 -13.56 -23.71
N ALA A 193 -11.59 -13.07 -22.82
CA ALA A 193 -11.99 -11.67 -22.88
C ALA A 193 -10.81 -10.80 -22.39
N ILE A 194 -10.41 -9.80 -23.19
CA ILE A 194 -9.27 -8.93 -22.88
C ILE A 194 -9.80 -7.55 -22.46
N TYR A 195 -9.51 -7.16 -21.23
CA TYR A 195 -9.87 -5.86 -20.67
C TYR A 195 -8.60 -5.06 -20.38
N ILE A 196 -8.51 -3.88 -20.97
CA ILE A 196 -7.42 -2.92 -20.75
C ILE A 196 -8.03 -1.68 -20.11
N GLY A 197 -7.91 -1.59 -18.78
CA GLY A 197 -8.26 -0.38 -18.03
C GLY A 197 -7.26 0.74 -18.31
N SER A 198 -7.71 1.99 -18.15
CA SER A 198 -6.81 3.14 -18.23
C SER A 198 -5.73 3.08 -17.15
N PHE A 199 -4.49 3.36 -17.55
CA PHE A 199 -3.34 3.51 -16.67
C PHE A 199 -3.32 4.91 -16.00
N ASN A 200 -4.29 5.78 -16.33
CA ASN A 200 -4.39 7.16 -15.84
C ASN A 200 -4.83 7.25 -14.38
N ARG A 201 -3.86 7.15 -13.48
CA ARG A 201 -4.02 7.49 -12.06
C ARG A 201 -4.19 9.01 -11.89
N LYS A 202 -5.44 9.48 -12.05
CA LYS A 202 -5.78 10.91 -12.04
C LYS A 202 -5.31 11.64 -10.76
N ASN A 203 -5.25 10.93 -9.63
CA ASN A 203 -4.84 11.43 -8.30
C ASN A 203 -3.32 11.54 -8.05
N LEU A 204 -2.46 11.08 -8.97
CA LEU A 204 -1.01 11.12 -8.79
C LEU A 204 -0.37 12.35 -9.46
N GLN A 205 0.37 13.14 -8.68
CA GLN A 205 1.08 14.33 -9.14
C GLN A 205 2.55 14.02 -9.48
N TYR A 206 2.93 14.06 -10.77
CA TYR A 206 4.27 13.64 -11.22
C TYR A 206 5.27 14.79 -11.33
N THR A 207 6.39 14.73 -10.61
CA THR A 207 7.43 15.78 -10.59
C THR A 207 8.83 15.18 -10.79
N VAL A 208 9.66 15.78 -11.65
CA VAL A 208 11.09 15.45 -11.75
C VAL A 208 11.94 16.69 -11.44
N THR A 209 12.75 16.61 -10.38
CA THR A 209 13.62 17.70 -9.92
C THR A 209 15.11 17.36 -10.13
N ASP A 210 15.97 18.37 -10.10
CA ASP A 210 17.42 18.18 -10.17
C ASP A 210 17.94 17.57 -8.86
N LYS A 211 18.70 16.49 -8.99
CA LYS A 211 19.32 15.75 -7.88
C LYS A 211 20.38 16.52 -7.11
N LYS A 212 20.85 17.67 -7.61
CA LYS A 212 21.79 18.56 -6.91
C LYS A 212 21.16 19.05 -5.59
N GLY A 213 21.68 18.57 -4.47
CA GLY A 213 21.13 18.89 -3.15
C GLY A 213 19.86 18.11 -2.80
N ALA A 214 19.72 16.89 -3.31
CA ALA A 214 18.54 16.04 -3.06
C ALA A 214 18.24 15.80 -1.57
N TYR A 215 19.25 15.72 -0.68
CA TYR A 215 19.00 15.52 0.77
C TYR A 215 18.31 16.72 1.43
N PRO A 216 18.80 17.98 1.31
CA PRO A 216 18.02 19.16 1.72
C PRO A 216 16.62 19.22 1.10
N GLN A 217 16.49 19.06 -0.23
CA GLN A 217 15.17 19.07 -0.89
C GLN A 217 14.19 18.02 -0.32
N LEU A 218 14.69 16.82 -0.02
CA LEU A 218 13.92 15.74 0.60
C LEU A 218 13.51 16.10 2.05
N LEU A 219 14.44 16.62 2.84
CA LEU A 219 14.19 16.98 4.23
C LEU A 219 13.21 18.15 4.36
N ASP A 220 13.34 19.17 3.52
CA ASP A 220 12.42 20.31 3.43
C ASP A 220 11.02 19.85 3.01
N TYR A 221 10.92 18.92 2.05
CA TYR A 221 9.65 18.31 1.65
C TYR A 221 9.00 17.54 2.81
N LEU A 222 9.76 16.68 3.51
CA LEU A 222 9.25 15.88 4.63
C LEU A 222 8.78 16.77 5.80
N ARG A 223 9.57 17.79 6.17
CA ARG A 223 9.20 18.76 7.21
C ARG A 223 7.99 19.63 6.83
N SER A 224 7.76 19.85 5.53
CA SER A 224 6.56 20.52 5.01
C SER A 224 5.32 19.61 4.92
N ASN A 225 5.47 18.30 5.20
CA ASN A 225 4.43 17.28 5.03
C ASN A 225 4.42 16.29 6.23
N PRO A 226 4.29 16.77 7.49
CA PRO A 226 4.26 15.89 8.66
C PRO A 226 3.08 14.91 8.61
N SER A 227 3.25 13.73 9.23
CA SER A 227 2.21 12.70 9.39
C SER A 227 1.56 12.18 8.10
N ARG A 228 2.21 12.38 6.94
CA ARG A 228 1.87 11.79 5.63
C ARG A 228 2.75 10.56 5.38
N SER A 229 2.15 9.38 5.35
CA SER A 229 2.88 8.11 5.19
C SER A 229 3.43 7.95 3.76
N GLY A 230 4.68 7.52 3.57
CA GLY A 230 5.35 7.54 2.25
C GLY A 230 6.59 6.67 2.07
N ILE A 231 7.00 6.47 0.82
CA ILE A 231 8.08 5.55 0.42
C ILE A 231 9.19 6.32 -0.32
N ILE A 232 10.47 6.04 -0.02
CA ILE A 232 11.63 6.65 -0.70
C ILE A 232 12.48 5.55 -1.34
N TYR A 233 12.56 5.52 -2.67
CA TYR A 233 13.27 4.51 -3.45
C TYR A 233 14.73 4.89 -3.77
N PHE A 234 15.63 3.91 -3.56
CA PHE A 234 17.07 4.01 -3.75
C PHE A 234 17.61 2.86 -4.62
N SER A 235 18.68 3.13 -5.37
CA SER A 235 19.37 2.13 -6.20
C SER A 235 20.41 1.29 -5.44
N SER A 236 20.58 1.53 -4.13
CA SER A 236 21.62 0.88 -3.33
C SER A 236 21.17 0.68 -1.88
N LYS A 237 21.38 -0.55 -1.40
CA LYS A 237 21.09 -0.99 -0.02
C LYS A 237 21.81 -0.11 1.01
N LYS A 238 23.13 0.09 0.84
CA LYS A 238 23.93 0.98 1.70
C LYS A 238 23.41 2.42 1.76
N ARG A 239 22.97 2.98 0.63
CA ARG A 239 22.37 4.33 0.61
C ARG A 239 21.02 4.37 1.34
N THR A 240 20.27 3.27 1.32
CA THR A 240 19.00 3.14 2.03
C THR A 240 19.23 3.30 3.54
N GLU A 241 20.22 2.61 4.09
CA GLU A 241 20.65 2.73 5.49
C GLU A 241 21.23 4.13 5.79
N GLU A 242 22.17 4.62 4.97
CA GLU A 242 22.83 5.93 5.15
C GLU A 242 21.86 7.13 5.17
N VAL A 243 20.76 7.06 4.42
CA VAL A 243 19.76 8.14 4.35
C VAL A 243 18.67 7.95 5.40
N ALA A 244 18.27 6.71 5.72
CA ALA A 244 17.36 6.43 6.82
C ALA A 244 17.94 6.91 8.16
N GLN A 245 19.21 6.60 8.46
CA GLN A 245 19.87 7.05 9.69
C GLN A 245 19.86 8.57 9.82
N LYS A 246 20.24 9.31 8.76
CA LYS A 246 20.27 10.78 8.79
C LYS A 246 18.89 11.39 8.97
N LEU A 247 17.87 10.80 8.34
CA LEU A 247 16.49 11.23 8.53
C LEU A 247 15.97 10.93 9.95
N GLN A 248 16.43 9.86 10.62
CA GLN A 248 16.20 9.63 12.05
C GLN A 248 16.90 10.69 12.91
N GLU A 249 18.15 11.02 12.62
CA GLU A 249 18.92 12.10 13.28
C GLU A 249 18.26 13.49 13.09
N ASP A 250 17.63 13.73 11.93
CA ASP A 250 16.83 14.93 11.61
C ASP A 250 15.39 14.91 12.18
N GLY A 251 15.01 13.85 12.91
CA GLY A 251 13.74 13.73 13.65
C GLY A 251 12.55 13.09 12.90
N ILE A 252 12.77 12.44 11.77
CA ILE A 252 11.71 11.79 10.98
C ILE A 252 11.52 10.33 11.43
N ARG A 253 10.26 9.89 11.59
CA ARG A 253 9.92 8.47 11.86
C ARG A 253 10.14 7.62 10.60
N VAL A 254 11.37 7.12 10.41
CA VAL A 254 11.78 6.35 9.22
C VAL A 254 12.50 5.05 9.56
N GLN A 255 12.41 4.06 8.68
CA GLN A 255 13.24 2.84 8.72
C GLN A 255 13.79 2.47 7.32
N PRO A 256 14.93 1.75 7.24
CA PRO A 256 15.45 1.20 5.99
C PRO A 256 14.84 -0.17 5.66
N TYR A 257 14.69 -0.49 4.37
CA TYR A 257 14.24 -1.79 3.89
C TYR A 257 14.96 -2.26 2.61
N HIS A 258 15.63 -3.41 2.67
CA HIS A 258 16.13 -4.13 1.49
C HIS A 258 16.31 -5.62 1.78
N ALA A 259 16.46 -6.41 0.71
CA ALA A 259 16.53 -7.88 0.76
C ALA A 259 17.53 -8.45 1.79
N ASP A 260 18.68 -7.80 1.96
CA ASP A 260 19.77 -8.27 2.84
C ASP A 260 19.45 -8.10 4.34
N LEU A 261 18.42 -7.32 4.70
CA LEU A 261 17.96 -7.22 6.08
C LEU A 261 17.29 -8.53 6.51
N PRO A 262 17.46 -8.96 7.78
CA PRO A 262 16.83 -10.17 8.31
C PRO A 262 15.32 -10.18 8.09
N GLY A 263 14.75 -11.34 7.73
CA GLY A 263 13.31 -11.48 7.45
C GLY A 263 12.43 -10.92 8.58
N ASN A 264 12.73 -11.24 9.84
CA ASN A 264 12.00 -10.72 11.00
C ASN A 264 12.06 -9.18 11.11
N PHE A 265 13.17 -8.54 10.71
CA PHE A 265 13.30 -7.08 10.70
C PHE A 265 12.47 -6.47 9.56
N ARG A 266 12.53 -7.08 8.37
CA ARG A 266 11.69 -6.67 7.23
C ARG A 266 10.20 -6.76 7.55
N ASN A 267 9.76 -7.88 8.12
CA ASN A 267 8.37 -8.06 8.56
C ASN A 267 7.97 -6.97 9.56
N ARG A 268 8.81 -6.70 10.58
CA ARG A 268 8.54 -5.62 11.55
C ARG A 268 8.47 -4.24 10.89
N VAL A 269 9.37 -3.90 9.95
CA VAL A 269 9.32 -2.60 9.24
C VAL A 269 8.07 -2.48 8.38
N GLN A 270 7.61 -3.56 7.73
CA GLN A 270 6.33 -3.58 7.02
C GLN A 270 5.15 -3.37 7.98
N GLU A 271 5.13 -4.07 9.12
CA GLU A 271 4.10 -3.98 10.16
C GLU A 271 4.02 -2.55 10.77
N LEU A 272 5.15 -1.97 11.17
CA LEU A 272 5.25 -0.59 11.68
C LEU A 272 4.74 0.46 10.67
N PHE A 273 5.01 0.27 9.38
CA PHE A 273 4.54 1.18 8.32
C PHE A 273 3.04 1.00 8.04
N ILE A 274 2.56 -0.25 8.08
CA ILE A 274 1.16 -0.62 7.90
C ILE A 274 0.28 -0.08 9.06
N ARG A 275 0.80 -0.05 10.30
CA ARG A 275 0.14 0.51 11.51
C ARG A 275 0.36 2.01 11.76
N ASP A 276 1.01 2.75 10.83
CA ASP A 276 1.35 4.19 10.97
C ASP A 276 2.23 4.53 12.20
N GLU A 277 2.99 3.56 12.71
CA GLU A 277 4.01 3.76 13.75
C GLU A 277 5.26 4.46 13.18
N ILE A 278 5.54 4.28 11.89
CA ILE A 278 6.55 5.04 11.13
C ILE A 278 5.90 5.72 9.91
N ASP A 279 6.27 6.98 9.65
CA ASP A 279 5.77 7.76 8.51
C ASP A 279 6.44 7.31 7.20
N VAL A 280 7.73 6.97 7.25
CA VAL A 280 8.56 6.81 6.04
C VAL A 280 9.25 5.46 6.01
N VAL A 281 9.34 4.86 4.82
CA VAL A 281 10.30 3.77 4.59
C VAL A 281 11.25 4.15 3.45
N CYS A 282 12.54 4.21 3.77
CA CYS A 282 13.62 4.22 2.79
C CYS A 282 13.81 2.81 2.28
N ALA A 283 13.82 2.57 0.97
CA ALA A 283 13.93 1.23 0.42
C ALA A 283 14.63 1.09 -0.93
N THR A 284 14.99 -0.14 -1.28
CA THR A 284 15.12 -0.54 -2.70
C THR A 284 13.79 -1.12 -3.21
N ASN A 285 13.71 -1.46 -4.50
CA ASN A 285 12.61 -2.19 -5.15
C ASN A 285 12.05 -3.41 -4.37
N ALA A 286 12.83 -3.99 -3.45
CA ALA A 286 12.39 -5.06 -2.55
C ALA A 286 11.23 -4.66 -1.61
N PHE A 287 11.05 -3.37 -1.31
CA PHE A 287 9.88 -2.85 -0.59
C PHE A 287 8.85 -2.39 -1.62
N GLY A 288 7.88 -3.23 -1.93
CA GLY A 288 6.87 -2.83 -2.90
C GLY A 288 5.82 -3.87 -3.19
N MET A 289 6.18 -4.89 -3.97
CA MET A 289 5.22 -5.84 -4.56
C MET A 289 4.30 -6.53 -3.54
N GLY A 290 4.75 -6.66 -2.28
CA GLY A 290 4.02 -7.32 -1.20
C GLY A 290 3.45 -6.38 -0.14
N ILE A 291 3.07 -5.15 -0.49
CA ILE A 291 2.51 -4.12 0.40
C ILE A 291 1.26 -3.50 -0.22
N ASP A 292 0.18 -3.46 0.56
CA ASP A 292 -1.11 -2.85 0.18
C ASP A 292 -1.64 -1.85 1.23
N LYS A 293 -0.76 -0.96 1.72
CA LYS A 293 -1.20 0.23 2.47
C LYS A 293 -1.85 1.21 1.49
N PRO A 294 -3.16 1.54 1.62
CA PRO A 294 -3.87 2.30 0.60
C PRO A 294 -3.55 3.80 0.63
N ASP A 295 -3.21 4.31 1.80
CA ASP A 295 -3.07 5.71 2.16
C ASP A 295 -1.63 6.27 2.00
N VAL A 296 -0.82 5.65 1.14
CA VAL A 296 0.53 6.14 0.81
C VAL A 296 0.43 7.51 0.11
N ARG A 297 0.80 8.58 0.83
CA ARG A 297 0.66 9.98 0.41
C ARG A 297 1.80 10.48 -0.48
N PHE A 298 2.95 9.83 -0.48
CA PHE A 298 4.00 10.11 -1.47
C PHE A 298 4.90 8.91 -1.80
N VAL A 299 5.46 8.94 -3.01
CA VAL A 299 6.55 8.07 -3.46
C VAL A 299 7.66 8.96 -4.03
N ILE A 300 8.89 8.80 -3.50
CA ILE A 300 10.05 9.61 -3.87
C ILE A 300 11.18 8.74 -4.42
N HIS A 301 11.50 8.87 -5.69
CA HIS A 301 12.66 8.22 -6.32
C HIS A 301 13.92 9.05 -6.09
N TYR A 302 14.68 8.74 -5.04
CA TYR A 302 15.98 9.37 -4.78
C TYR A 302 17.04 8.93 -5.80
N ASP A 303 16.92 7.71 -6.32
CA ASP A 303 17.59 7.26 -7.55
C ASP A 303 16.58 6.95 -8.64
N MET A 304 16.88 7.34 -9.88
CA MET A 304 16.07 7.00 -11.05
C MET A 304 16.02 5.47 -11.22
N PRO A 305 14.84 4.86 -11.45
CA PRO A 305 14.71 3.45 -11.78
C PRO A 305 15.29 3.15 -13.17
N ARG A 306 15.29 1.86 -13.56
CA ARG A 306 15.92 1.39 -14.81
C ARG A 306 15.00 1.45 -16.03
N ASP A 307 13.70 1.51 -15.80
CA ASP A 307 12.64 1.32 -16.79
C ASP A 307 11.33 1.98 -16.31
N LEU A 308 10.36 2.12 -17.22
CA LEU A 308 9.10 2.82 -16.95
C LEU A 308 8.06 1.92 -16.25
N GLU A 309 8.15 0.60 -16.39
CA GLU A 309 7.28 -0.35 -15.71
C GLU A 309 7.54 -0.37 -14.21
N ALA A 310 8.81 -0.43 -13.78
CA ALA A 310 9.20 -0.25 -12.38
C ALA A 310 8.72 1.10 -11.85
N TYR A 311 8.99 2.20 -12.58
CA TYR A 311 8.54 3.54 -12.18
C TYR A 311 7.01 3.62 -12.00
N ALA A 312 6.24 3.03 -12.91
CA ALA A 312 4.77 2.99 -12.85
C ALA A 312 4.25 2.10 -11.70
N GLN A 313 4.85 0.93 -11.47
CA GLN A 313 4.45 0.04 -10.37
C GLN A 313 4.84 0.61 -9.00
N GLU A 314 5.97 1.30 -8.90
CA GLU A 314 6.47 1.96 -7.69
C GLU A 314 5.67 3.24 -7.37
N THR A 315 5.48 4.15 -8.33
CA THR A 315 4.61 5.33 -8.12
C THR A 315 3.14 4.94 -7.92
N GLY A 316 2.67 3.90 -8.61
CA GLY A 316 1.33 3.34 -8.46
C GLY A 316 1.00 2.76 -7.08
N ARG A 317 1.94 2.73 -6.13
CA ARG A 317 1.68 2.43 -4.71
C ARG A 317 1.06 3.61 -3.97
N ALA A 318 1.29 4.83 -4.41
CA ALA A 318 0.67 6.01 -3.83
C ALA A 318 -0.85 6.04 -4.09
N GLY A 319 -1.59 6.52 -3.09
CA GLY A 319 -3.02 6.88 -3.14
C GLY A 319 -3.93 5.84 -3.77
N ARG A 320 -3.88 4.58 -3.31
CA ARG A 320 -4.78 3.51 -3.80
C ARG A 320 -6.23 3.72 -3.32
N ASP A 321 -6.40 4.47 -2.23
CA ASP A 321 -7.67 5.05 -1.78
C ASP A 321 -8.35 6.00 -2.80
N GLY A 322 -7.55 6.58 -3.70
CA GLY A 322 -7.97 7.55 -4.71
C GLY A 322 -7.67 9.01 -4.37
N GLU A 323 -7.15 9.27 -3.16
CA GLU A 323 -6.86 10.62 -2.64
C GLU A 323 -5.52 11.16 -3.20
N GLU A 324 -5.30 12.48 -3.18
CA GLU A 324 -4.10 13.07 -3.80
C GLU A 324 -2.78 12.62 -3.16
N SER A 325 -1.83 12.20 -4.01
CA SER A 325 -0.50 11.76 -3.60
C SER A 325 0.61 12.23 -4.56
N ASP A 326 1.77 12.56 -3.98
CA ASP A 326 2.91 13.16 -4.70
C ASP A 326 3.88 12.07 -5.21
N CYS A 327 4.36 12.20 -6.45
CA CYS A 327 5.31 11.27 -7.09
C CYS A 327 6.53 12.05 -7.60
N ILE A 328 7.60 12.09 -6.79
CA ILE A 328 8.76 12.98 -7.00
C ILE A 328 10.00 12.15 -7.38
N LEU A 329 10.71 12.52 -8.44
CA LEU A 329 11.94 11.84 -8.87
C LEU A 329 13.12 12.80 -8.94
N PHE A 330 14.23 12.43 -8.29
CA PHE A 330 15.50 13.17 -8.31
C PHE A 330 16.39 12.69 -9.46
N TYR A 331 16.44 13.47 -10.55
CA TYR A 331 17.15 13.12 -11.78
C TYR A 331 18.51 13.83 -11.91
N SER A 332 19.49 13.10 -12.45
CA SER A 332 20.71 13.63 -13.01
C SER A 332 21.17 12.81 -14.21
N ARG A 333 21.90 13.43 -15.15
CA ARG A 333 22.52 12.71 -16.27
C ARG A 333 23.56 11.66 -15.82
N GLY A 334 24.06 11.76 -14.58
CA GLY A 334 24.93 10.76 -13.96
C GLY A 334 24.23 9.46 -13.57
N ASP A 335 22.88 9.45 -13.46
CA ASP A 335 22.10 8.24 -13.18
C ASP A 335 22.19 7.23 -14.34
N ARG A 336 22.24 7.69 -15.60
CA ARG A 336 22.40 6.84 -16.80
C ARG A 336 23.58 5.88 -16.69
N GLN A 337 24.76 6.37 -16.31
CA GLN A 337 25.96 5.53 -16.20
C GLN A 337 25.91 4.56 -14.99
N ARG A 338 25.05 4.84 -14.00
CA ARG A 338 24.80 3.88 -12.92
C ARG A 338 23.88 2.75 -13.39
N CYS A 339 22.78 3.08 -14.05
CA CYS A 339 21.84 2.09 -14.57
C CYS A 339 22.49 1.20 -15.65
N LEU A 340 23.33 1.74 -16.53
CA LEU A 340 24.10 0.93 -17.49
C LEU A 340 24.99 -0.11 -16.79
N ARG A 341 25.76 0.26 -15.77
CA ARG A 341 26.59 -0.70 -15.02
C ARG A 341 25.79 -1.77 -14.26
N PHE A 342 24.55 -1.47 -13.88
CA PHE A 342 23.65 -2.49 -13.34
C PHE A 342 23.17 -3.45 -14.44
N ILE A 343 22.80 -2.95 -15.62
CA ILE A 343 22.41 -3.78 -16.77
C ILE A 343 23.59 -4.65 -17.24
N GLU A 344 24.79 -4.09 -17.35
CA GLU A 344 26.04 -4.81 -17.66
C GLU A 344 26.30 -5.96 -16.68
N GLY A 345 26.02 -5.77 -15.39
CA GLY A 345 26.12 -6.80 -14.35
C GLY A 345 25.02 -7.87 -14.42
N ASP A 346 23.76 -7.46 -14.62
CA ASP A 346 22.63 -8.38 -14.72
C ASP A 346 22.73 -9.29 -15.95
N CYS A 347 23.32 -8.81 -17.05
CA CYS A 347 23.61 -9.62 -18.25
C CYS A 347 24.56 -10.80 -17.98
N LEU A 348 25.31 -10.82 -16.87
CA LEU A 348 26.10 -11.99 -16.46
C LEU A 348 25.22 -13.12 -15.91
N ASN A 349 24.02 -12.81 -15.42
CA ASN A 349 23.04 -13.76 -14.88
C ASN A 349 21.95 -14.12 -15.91
N HIS A 350 21.76 -13.28 -16.94
CA HIS A 350 20.80 -13.48 -18.03
C HIS A 350 21.55 -13.68 -19.38
N PRO A 351 21.95 -14.92 -19.71
CA PRO A 351 22.79 -15.22 -20.88
C PRO A 351 22.05 -15.17 -22.24
N GLU A 352 20.89 -14.52 -22.31
CA GLU A 352 19.98 -14.60 -23.45
C GLU A 352 20.30 -13.59 -24.55
N PRO A 353 20.29 -14.00 -25.84
CA PRO A 353 20.50 -13.08 -26.96
C PRO A 353 19.43 -11.98 -27.02
N GLY A 354 19.82 -10.76 -26.63
CA GLY A 354 18.99 -9.56 -26.76
C GLY A 354 18.52 -8.94 -25.44
N TYR A 355 18.69 -9.61 -24.30
CA TYR A 355 18.34 -9.06 -22.97
C TYR A 355 18.98 -7.69 -22.73
N HIS A 356 20.29 -7.56 -23.01
CA HIS A 356 21.02 -6.29 -22.91
C HIS A 356 20.40 -5.18 -23.77
N SER A 357 20.06 -5.45 -25.05
CA SER A 357 19.48 -4.42 -25.93
C SER A 357 18.05 -4.04 -25.55
N LEU A 358 17.26 -4.97 -24.98
CA LEU A 358 15.95 -4.67 -24.41
C LEU A 358 16.09 -3.77 -23.17
N ALA A 359 16.96 -4.13 -22.23
CA ALA A 359 17.20 -3.36 -21.01
C ALA A 359 17.73 -1.95 -21.31
N VAL A 360 18.67 -1.81 -22.26
CA VAL A 360 19.16 -0.50 -22.72
C VAL A 360 18.06 0.31 -23.42
N ARG A 361 17.13 -0.32 -24.14
CA ARG A 361 15.95 0.37 -24.71
C ARG A 361 15.06 0.93 -23.59
N LYS A 362 14.62 0.10 -22.64
CA LYS A 362 13.78 0.54 -21.51
C LYS A 362 14.44 1.66 -20.69
N LEU A 363 15.76 1.61 -20.51
CA LEU A 363 16.52 2.68 -19.86
C LEU A 363 16.53 3.99 -20.66
N ASN A 364 16.65 3.93 -21.99
CA ASN A 364 16.55 5.14 -22.82
C ASN A 364 15.12 5.72 -22.80
N ASP A 365 14.08 4.87 -22.73
CA ASP A 365 12.69 5.32 -22.58
C ASP A 365 12.47 6.01 -21.21
N MET A 366 13.01 5.47 -20.12
CA MET A 366 12.98 6.11 -18.78
C MET A 366 13.75 7.44 -18.75
N ILE A 367 14.88 7.53 -19.46
CA ILE A 367 15.62 8.80 -19.61
C ILE A 367 14.82 9.81 -20.44
N ALA A 368 14.14 9.36 -21.50
CA ALA A 368 13.27 10.20 -22.31
C ALA A 368 12.08 10.74 -21.51
N PHE A 369 11.53 9.98 -20.55
CA PHE A 369 10.54 10.46 -19.59
C PHE A 369 11.11 11.53 -18.64
N CYS A 370 12.31 11.31 -18.08
CA CYS A 370 12.96 12.27 -17.19
C CYS A 370 13.28 13.60 -17.88
N GLU A 371 13.91 13.55 -19.06
CA GLU A 371 14.26 14.75 -19.85
C GLU A 371 13.10 15.32 -20.69
N THR A 372 11.89 14.73 -20.60
CA THR A 372 10.76 15.18 -21.43
C THR A 372 10.35 16.61 -21.10
N THR A 373 10.05 17.36 -22.16
CA THR A 373 9.49 18.72 -22.10
C THR A 373 7.98 18.73 -22.35
N ARG A 374 7.35 17.56 -22.51
CA ARG A 374 5.89 17.39 -22.71
C ARG A 374 5.21 16.91 -21.42
N CYS A 375 3.88 16.84 -21.42
CA CYS A 375 3.10 16.32 -20.30
C CYS A 375 3.60 14.91 -19.87
N ARG A 376 4.12 14.78 -18.63
CA ARG A 376 4.66 13.49 -18.13
C ARG A 376 3.61 12.40 -18.09
N ARG A 377 2.38 12.75 -17.70
CA ARG A 377 1.22 11.83 -17.73
C ARG A 377 0.95 11.34 -19.15
N GLN A 378 0.97 12.21 -20.16
CA GLN A 378 0.83 11.79 -21.56
C GLN A 378 1.98 10.87 -22.02
N HIS A 379 3.22 11.15 -21.60
CA HIS A 379 4.39 10.32 -21.91
C HIS A 379 4.24 8.91 -21.32
N LEU A 380 3.88 8.81 -20.04
CA LEU A 380 3.71 7.54 -19.33
C LEU A 380 2.57 6.69 -19.92
N LEU A 381 1.42 7.31 -20.20
CA LEU A 381 0.26 6.60 -20.76
C LEU A 381 0.56 6.09 -22.18
N ARG A 382 1.25 6.89 -23.01
CA ARG A 382 1.69 6.47 -24.34
C ARG A 382 2.64 5.27 -24.30
N TYR A 383 3.46 5.12 -23.25
CA TYR A 383 4.37 3.98 -23.10
C TYR A 383 3.59 2.65 -22.97
N PHE A 384 2.48 2.65 -22.22
CA PHE A 384 1.58 1.50 -22.08
C PHE A 384 0.55 1.36 -23.22
N GLY A 385 0.66 2.17 -24.29
CA GLY A 385 -0.23 2.14 -25.46
C GLY A 385 -1.50 2.99 -25.34
N GLU A 386 -1.71 3.70 -24.24
CA GLU A 386 -2.89 4.56 -24.03
C GLU A 386 -2.71 5.95 -24.66
N THR A 387 -3.67 6.38 -25.47
CA THR A 387 -3.66 7.72 -26.10
C THR A 387 -4.37 8.74 -25.22
N PHE A 388 -3.59 9.54 -24.50
CA PHE A 388 -4.11 10.56 -23.58
C PHE A 388 -4.22 11.95 -24.24
N THR A 389 -5.43 12.52 -24.25
CA THR A 389 -5.80 13.78 -24.91
C THR A 389 -6.06 14.96 -23.96
N GLU A 390 -6.30 14.73 -22.67
CA GLU A 390 -6.59 15.77 -21.65
C GLU A 390 -5.31 16.56 -21.25
N VAL A 391 -4.72 17.31 -22.19
CA VAL A 391 -3.48 18.10 -22.00
C VAL A 391 -3.79 19.60 -21.99
N PRO A 392 -3.27 20.41 -21.04
CA PRO A 392 -2.38 20.06 -19.94
C PRO A 392 -3.10 19.29 -18.81
N CYS A 393 -2.44 18.27 -18.24
CA CYS A 393 -3.08 17.40 -17.24
C CYS A 393 -3.26 18.03 -15.85
N ARG A 394 -2.66 19.21 -15.61
CA ARG A 394 -2.65 19.94 -14.31
C ARG A 394 -2.23 19.09 -13.09
N ALA A 395 -1.44 18.04 -13.33
CA ALA A 395 -0.97 17.09 -12.32
C ALA A 395 0.42 16.52 -12.67
N CYS A 396 1.26 17.31 -13.34
CA CYS A 396 2.70 17.08 -13.41
C CYS A 396 3.44 18.40 -13.53
N ASP A 397 4.66 18.50 -13.01
CA ASP A 397 5.56 19.65 -13.07
C ASP A 397 5.54 20.43 -14.42
N VAL A 398 5.60 19.74 -15.57
CA VAL A 398 5.58 20.35 -16.90
C VAL A 398 4.23 21.01 -17.23
N CYS A 399 3.13 20.50 -16.67
CA CYS A 399 1.78 21.07 -16.79
C CYS A 399 1.38 21.96 -15.60
N MET A 400 2.17 21.98 -14.52
CA MET A 400 2.01 22.79 -13.31
C MET A 400 2.86 24.06 -13.40
N LEU A 401 2.90 24.65 -14.59
CA LEU A 401 3.42 25.99 -14.80
C LEU A 401 2.32 27.01 -14.42
N PRO A 402 2.68 28.14 -13.76
CA PRO A 402 1.72 29.09 -13.22
C PRO A 402 0.85 29.76 -14.29
N ASP A 403 -0.36 30.18 -13.92
CA ASP A 403 -1.34 30.86 -14.80
C ASP A 403 -0.84 32.21 -15.39
N GLU A 404 0.32 32.71 -14.95
CA GLU A 404 1.01 33.87 -15.54
C GLU A 404 1.78 33.50 -16.82
N PHE A 405 1.06 33.41 -17.93
CA PHE A 405 1.65 33.48 -19.26
C PHE A 405 2.09 34.92 -19.58
N ILE A 406 3.31 35.08 -20.06
CA ILE A 406 3.79 36.28 -20.75
C ILE A 406 3.76 36.06 -22.26
N ASP A 407 3.67 37.16 -23.02
CA ASP A 407 3.97 37.13 -24.45
C ASP A 407 5.43 36.70 -24.63
N GLY A 408 5.62 35.59 -25.32
CA GLY A 408 6.93 34.98 -25.55
C GLY A 408 7.60 35.43 -26.84
N ARG A 409 6.97 36.29 -27.65
CA ARG A 409 7.43 36.66 -28.99
C ARG A 409 8.85 37.25 -28.98
N GLU A 410 9.10 38.25 -28.13
CA GLU A 410 10.43 38.86 -28.01
C GLU A 410 11.49 37.87 -27.50
N ILE A 411 11.14 37.06 -26.50
CA ILE A 411 12.03 36.07 -25.88
C ILE A 411 12.42 35.00 -26.91
N ALA A 412 11.45 34.52 -27.69
CA ALA A 412 11.68 33.57 -28.76
C ALA A 412 12.47 34.18 -29.93
N ALA A 413 12.17 35.42 -30.34
CA ALA A 413 12.92 36.13 -31.37
C ALA A 413 14.39 36.34 -30.96
N LYS A 414 14.67 36.71 -29.69
CA LYS A 414 16.05 36.78 -29.15
C LYS A 414 16.76 35.42 -29.22
N ILE A 415 16.09 34.33 -28.86
CA ILE A 415 16.65 32.97 -28.93
C ILE A 415 16.92 32.56 -30.38
N VAL A 416 15.97 32.74 -31.30
CA VAL A 416 16.11 32.37 -32.71
C VAL A 416 17.21 33.19 -33.40
N ASN A 417 17.27 34.51 -33.16
CA ASN A 417 18.33 35.38 -33.65
C ASN A 417 19.72 34.95 -33.11
N CYS A 418 19.80 34.60 -31.82
CA CYS A 418 21.03 34.05 -31.25
C CYS A 418 21.43 32.72 -31.90
N ILE A 419 20.49 31.84 -32.23
CA ILE A 419 20.80 30.58 -32.93
C ILE A 419 21.25 30.85 -34.37
N SER A 420 20.66 31.83 -35.08
CA SER A 420 21.06 32.16 -36.46
C SER A 420 22.41 32.87 -36.58
N GLN A 421 22.85 33.62 -35.56
CA GLN A 421 24.16 34.30 -35.57
C GLN A 421 25.32 33.43 -35.08
N LEU A 422 25.06 32.25 -34.52
CA LEU A 422 26.11 31.34 -34.05
C LEU A 422 26.73 30.58 -35.24
N PRO A 423 28.07 30.55 -35.40
CA PRO A 423 28.75 29.92 -36.55
C PRO A 423 28.77 28.38 -36.49
N GLY A 424 27.80 27.76 -35.82
CA GLY A 424 27.72 26.32 -35.59
C GLY A 424 26.52 25.95 -34.72
N LYS A 425 26.24 24.64 -34.60
CA LYS A 425 25.14 24.13 -33.76
C LYS A 425 25.60 24.00 -32.31
N PHE A 426 24.79 24.49 -31.36
CA PHE A 426 25.12 24.48 -29.93
C PHE A 426 23.95 23.98 -29.06
N GLY A 427 24.26 23.47 -27.87
CA GLY A 427 23.27 23.07 -26.88
C GLY A 427 22.77 24.23 -26.01
N ILE A 428 21.59 24.05 -25.41
CA ILE A 428 20.84 25.04 -24.62
C ILE A 428 21.72 25.84 -23.64
N THR A 429 22.62 25.17 -22.90
CA THR A 429 23.48 25.81 -21.89
C THR A 429 24.46 26.84 -22.49
N HIS A 430 24.93 26.64 -23.72
CA HIS A 430 25.85 27.57 -24.39
C HIS A 430 25.10 28.78 -24.97
N ILE A 431 23.92 28.55 -25.56
CA ILE A 431 23.04 29.62 -26.08
C ILE A 431 22.60 30.54 -24.94
N ALA A 432 22.18 29.98 -23.80
CA ALA A 432 21.88 30.74 -22.59
C ALA A 432 23.12 31.46 -22.02
N GLY A 433 24.32 30.93 -22.27
CA GLY A 433 25.59 31.56 -21.90
C GLY A 433 25.85 32.83 -22.71
N VAL A 434 25.57 32.82 -24.02
CA VAL A 434 25.72 33.98 -24.90
C VAL A 434 24.67 35.05 -24.59
N LEU A 435 23.38 34.67 -24.53
CA LEU A 435 22.26 35.58 -24.24
C LEU A 435 22.43 36.32 -22.90
N ALA A 436 22.86 35.62 -21.84
CA ALA A 436 23.07 36.17 -20.50
C ALA A 436 24.49 36.72 -20.26
N GLY A 437 25.27 37.01 -21.30
CA GLY A 437 26.58 37.69 -21.18
C GLY A 437 27.67 36.91 -20.42
N SER A 438 27.55 35.58 -20.35
CA SER A 438 28.38 34.75 -19.48
C SER A 438 29.83 34.65 -19.97
N ARG A 439 30.76 35.23 -19.21
CA ARG A 439 32.22 35.16 -19.40
C ARG A 439 32.83 33.78 -19.10
N SER A 440 32.10 32.70 -19.40
CA SER A 440 32.62 31.33 -19.25
C SER A 440 33.75 31.06 -20.25
N LYS A 441 34.72 30.22 -19.85
CA LYS A 441 35.86 29.84 -20.71
C LYS A 441 35.42 29.32 -22.10
N ASN A 442 34.27 28.65 -22.18
CA ASN A 442 33.73 28.12 -23.43
C ASN A 442 33.17 29.17 -24.40
N VAL A 443 32.70 30.32 -23.89
CA VAL A 443 32.22 31.45 -24.71
C VAL A 443 33.43 32.27 -25.18
N LEU A 444 34.32 32.63 -24.25
CA LEU A 444 35.51 33.43 -24.53
C LEU A 444 36.48 32.76 -25.51
N ALA A 445 36.76 31.45 -25.33
CA ALA A 445 37.66 30.70 -26.20
C ALA A 445 37.12 30.45 -27.63
N ARG A 446 35.92 30.96 -27.97
CA ARG A 446 35.31 30.85 -29.30
C ARG A 446 35.05 32.20 -29.96
N GLY A 447 35.35 33.34 -29.31
CA GLY A 447 35.02 34.67 -29.84
C GLY A 447 33.54 35.05 -29.73
N HIS A 448 32.73 34.29 -28.99
CA HIS A 448 31.27 34.50 -28.95
C HIS A 448 30.86 35.74 -28.12
N GLN A 449 31.80 36.39 -27.44
CA GLN A 449 31.60 37.70 -26.81
C GLN A 449 31.52 38.86 -27.80
N ASP A 450 32.02 38.67 -29.04
CA ASP A 450 32.10 39.71 -30.08
C ASP A 450 30.87 39.71 -31.01
N LEU A 451 29.88 38.84 -30.75
CA LEU A 451 28.63 38.73 -31.49
C LEU A 451 27.59 39.73 -31.00
N SER A 452 26.77 40.30 -31.91
CA SER A 452 25.74 41.29 -31.56
C SER A 452 24.66 40.79 -30.58
N VAL A 453 24.49 39.46 -30.49
CA VAL A 453 23.56 38.78 -29.59
C VAL A 453 24.15 38.52 -28.19
N PHE A 454 25.44 38.76 -27.96
CA PHE A 454 26.05 38.59 -26.65
C PHE A 454 25.47 39.60 -25.64
N ASN A 455 25.05 39.12 -24.48
CA ASN A 455 24.41 39.93 -23.42
C ASN A 455 23.08 40.62 -23.83
N SER A 456 22.49 40.27 -24.98
CA SER A 456 21.21 40.82 -25.48
C SER A 456 19.97 40.40 -24.67
N GLY A 457 20.15 39.45 -23.75
CA GLY A 457 19.13 38.92 -22.85
C GLY A 457 19.45 39.12 -21.37
N SER A 458 20.16 40.19 -21.02
CA SER A 458 20.59 40.47 -19.64
C SER A 458 19.44 40.61 -18.62
N GLU A 459 18.20 40.80 -19.09
CA GLU A 459 16.99 40.83 -18.25
C GLU A 459 16.65 39.49 -17.55
N TYR A 460 17.21 38.37 -18.00
CA TYR A 460 16.93 37.03 -17.47
C TYR A 460 18.20 36.25 -17.13
N SER A 461 18.16 35.47 -16.06
CA SER A 461 19.28 34.63 -15.65
C SER A 461 19.55 33.50 -16.66
N ASN A 462 20.77 32.94 -16.63
CA ASN A 462 21.12 31.78 -17.46
C ASN A 462 20.16 30.59 -17.26
N GLU A 463 19.63 30.41 -16.05
CA GLU A 463 18.64 29.36 -15.74
C GLU A 463 17.26 29.68 -16.31
N GLN A 464 16.84 30.93 -16.28
CA GLN A 464 15.59 31.40 -16.90
C GLN A 464 15.64 31.25 -18.43
N TRP A 465 16.75 31.61 -19.08
CA TRP A 465 16.97 31.33 -20.51
C TRP A 465 16.94 29.84 -20.84
N ARG A 466 17.51 28.98 -19.98
CA ARG A 466 17.42 27.52 -20.14
C ARG A 466 15.99 27.01 -19.96
N SER A 467 15.18 27.64 -19.10
CA SER A 467 13.74 27.36 -18.99
C SER A 467 12.97 27.76 -20.24
N PHE A 468 13.12 29.00 -20.73
CA PHE A 468 12.45 29.45 -21.96
C PHE A 468 12.78 28.58 -23.18
N MET A 469 14.04 28.20 -23.38
CA MET A 469 14.40 27.28 -24.46
C MET A 469 13.78 25.89 -24.31
N ARG A 470 13.70 25.32 -23.08
CA ARG A 470 12.95 24.07 -22.84
C ARG A 470 11.47 24.21 -23.19
N GLN A 471 10.84 25.35 -22.85
CA GLN A 471 9.44 25.63 -23.20
C GLN A 471 9.23 25.81 -24.71
N LEU A 472 10.19 26.37 -25.45
CA LEU A 472 10.10 26.45 -26.91
C LEU A 472 10.24 25.07 -27.56
N ILE A 473 11.13 24.21 -27.04
CA ILE A 473 11.26 22.81 -27.48
C ILE A 473 10.01 21.99 -27.10
N ALA A 474 9.43 22.20 -25.90
CA ALA A 474 8.16 21.59 -25.45
C ALA A 474 7.04 21.75 -26.48
N ASN A 475 6.83 23.00 -26.89
CA ASN A 475 5.75 23.43 -27.76
C ASN A 475 6.06 23.23 -29.26
N GLY A 476 7.24 22.71 -29.62
CA GLY A 476 7.64 22.46 -31.00
C GLY A 476 8.06 23.71 -31.80
N TYR A 477 8.43 24.80 -31.13
CA TYR A 477 8.98 26.01 -31.75
C TYR A 477 10.49 25.91 -32.03
N LEU A 478 11.18 24.92 -31.44
CA LEU A 478 12.59 24.61 -31.67
C LEU A 478 12.77 23.09 -31.65
N ASP A 479 13.65 22.59 -32.51
CA ASP A 479 14.03 21.18 -32.52
C ASP A 479 15.31 20.97 -31.69
N GLN A 480 15.49 19.75 -31.18
CA GLN A 480 16.71 19.34 -30.49
C GLN A 480 17.16 17.97 -31.00
N SER A 481 18.43 17.83 -31.36
CA SER A 481 18.95 16.54 -31.85
C SER A 481 19.11 15.51 -30.73
N SER A 482 18.93 14.23 -31.07
CA SER A 482 19.01 13.09 -30.15
C SER A 482 20.44 12.54 -29.98
N ASP A 483 21.46 13.34 -30.28
CA ASP A 483 22.87 12.93 -30.26
C ASP A 483 23.44 12.93 -28.83
N GLN A 484 24.64 12.35 -28.67
CA GLN A 484 25.42 12.40 -27.42
C GLN A 484 25.63 13.84 -26.89
N TYR A 485 25.62 14.83 -27.78
CA TYR A 485 25.64 16.26 -27.47
C TYR A 485 24.43 16.94 -28.13
N PRO A 486 23.27 17.00 -27.45
CA PRO A 486 22.00 17.40 -28.09
C PRO A 486 21.98 18.91 -28.38
N VAL A 487 22.10 19.26 -29.66
CA VAL A 487 22.12 20.65 -30.15
C VAL A 487 20.73 21.14 -30.51
N VAL A 488 20.50 22.44 -30.37
CA VAL A 488 19.23 23.11 -30.73
C VAL A 488 19.27 23.53 -32.20
N THR A 489 18.17 23.33 -32.93
CA THR A 489 18.05 23.69 -34.35
C THR A 489 16.73 24.39 -34.68
N LEU A 490 16.77 25.24 -35.70
CA LEU A 490 15.64 26.03 -36.19
C LEU A 490 14.75 25.23 -37.16
N ASN A 491 13.47 25.10 -36.82
CA ASN A 491 12.43 24.46 -37.63
C ASN A 491 11.54 25.51 -38.33
N GLU A 492 10.47 25.08 -39.01
CA GLU A 492 9.59 26.00 -39.76
C GLU A 492 8.87 27.01 -38.85
N ARG A 493 8.34 26.56 -37.71
CA ARG A 493 7.67 27.43 -36.72
C ARG A 493 8.64 28.43 -36.09
N SER A 494 9.89 28.04 -35.87
CA SER A 494 10.94 28.96 -35.42
C SER A 494 11.14 30.17 -36.36
N ARG A 495 10.82 30.02 -37.66
CA ARG A 495 10.88 31.09 -38.66
C ARG A 495 9.58 31.90 -38.70
N ALA A 496 8.43 31.28 -38.51
CA ALA A 496 7.11 31.96 -38.39
C ALA A 496 7.03 32.91 -37.17
N ILE A 497 7.85 32.66 -36.14
CA ILE A 497 8.05 33.60 -35.02
C ILE A 497 8.72 34.90 -35.49
N LEU A 498 9.66 34.85 -36.45
CA LEU A 498 10.38 36.02 -36.96
C LEU A 498 9.54 36.87 -37.94
N SER A 499 8.59 36.28 -38.67
CA SER A 499 7.64 37.03 -39.49
C SER A 499 6.49 37.64 -38.67
N GLY A 500 6.29 37.20 -37.43
CA GLY A 500 5.27 37.73 -36.51
C GLY A 500 3.90 37.06 -36.63
N ASP A 501 3.74 36.12 -37.55
CA ASP A 501 2.49 35.40 -37.82
C ASP A 501 2.06 34.50 -36.66
N GLU A 502 3.01 33.95 -35.90
CA GLU A 502 2.72 32.98 -34.83
C GLU A 502 2.69 33.59 -33.42
N GLY A 503 1.74 33.16 -32.59
CA GLY A 503 1.55 33.63 -31.22
C GLY A 503 2.31 32.77 -30.20
N VAL A 504 3.47 33.22 -29.73
CA VAL A 504 4.24 32.53 -28.69
C VAL A 504 3.75 32.93 -27.30
N ARG A 505 3.39 31.95 -26.45
CA ARG A 505 3.14 32.16 -25.02
C ARG A 505 4.17 31.39 -24.21
N LEU A 506 4.75 32.02 -23.19
CA LEU A 506 5.72 31.39 -22.29
C LEU A 506 5.29 31.61 -20.84
N SER A 507 5.53 30.61 -19.99
CA SER A 507 5.40 30.75 -18.54
C SER A 507 6.59 31.51 -17.99
N ARG A 508 6.36 32.45 -17.07
CA ARG A 508 7.44 33.07 -16.28
C ARG A 508 8.21 32.00 -15.49
N PRO A 509 9.54 31.89 -15.66
CA PRO A 509 10.38 31.06 -14.82
C PRO A 509 10.68 31.81 -13.51
N ASN A 510 9.72 31.75 -12.58
CA ASN A 510 10.02 32.04 -11.18
C ASN A 510 11.03 30.99 -10.69
N GLY A 511 12.06 31.44 -9.97
CA GLY A 511 12.93 30.52 -9.22
C GLY A 511 12.12 29.77 -8.15
N LEU A 512 12.71 28.71 -7.59
CA LEU A 512 12.10 27.84 -6.57
C LEU A 512 11.86 28.58 -5.24
N GLN A 513 10.90 29.49 -5.22
CA GLN A 513 10.22 29.92 -4.00
C GLN A 513 9.07 28.94 -3.76
N ALA A 514 8.98 28.41 -2.54
CA ALA A 514 7.80 27.68 -2.09
C ALA A 514 6.59 28.62 -2.15
N ARG A 515 5.75 28.49 -3.18
CA ARG A 515 4.44 29.14 -3.18
C ARG A 515 3.65 28.51 -2.03
N ASN A 516 3.21 29.33 -1.09
CA ASN A 516 2.24 28.93 -0.07
C ASN A 516 1.11 28.13 -0.73
N ARG A 517 0.81 26.94 -0.21
CA ARG A 517 -0.42 26.19 -0.49
C ARG A 517 -1.59 26.97 0.10
N GLY A 518 -1.96 28.09 -0.52
CA GLY A 518 -3.28 28.68 -0.34
C GLY A 518 -4.31 27.62 -0.72
N LYS A 519 -5.39 27.51 0.06
CA LYS A 519 -6.43 26.48 -0.11
C LYS A 519 -7.24 26.69 -1.40
N THR A 520 -6.64 26.43 -2.57
CA THR A 520 -7.39 26.14 -3.79
C THR A 520 -7.83 24.69 -3.75
N ASP A 521 -8.77 24.41 -2.86
CA ASP A 521 -9.52 23.16 -2.87
C ASP A 521 -10.21 23.03 -4.23
N ARG A 522 -9.79 22.03 -5.02
CA ARG A 522 -10.14 21.91 -6.44
C ARG A 522 -10.35 20.47 -6.91
N SER A 523 -10.71 19.58 -5.99
CA SER A 523 -11.38 18.32 -6.34
C SER A 523 -12.20 17.70 -5.20
N GLU A 524 -11.86 17.99 -3.93
CA GLU A 524 -12.55 17.38 -2.79
C GLU A 524 -13.87 18.08 -2.45
N ARG A 525 -14.78 17.35 -1.81
CA ARG A 525 -15.94 17.94 -1.11
C ARG A 525 -15.49 18.30 0.29
N PRO A 526 -15.78 19.53 0.78
CA PRO A 526 -15.38 19.95 2.13
C PRO A 526 -15.91 18.98 3.18
N PHE A 527 -15.08 18.70 4.17
CA PHE A 527 -15.33 17.79 5.30
C PHE A 527 -14.72 18.40 6.56
N ASP A 528 -15.19 18.00 7.73
CA ASP A 528 -14.61 18.48 8.99
C ASP A 528 -13.27 17.80 9.28
N THR A 529 -12.20 18.58 9.27
CA THR A 529 -10.83 18.11 9.51
C THR A 529 -10.56 17.73 10.97
N ALA A 530 -11.27 18.31 11.93
CA ALA A 530 -11.12 17.97 13.35
C ALA A 530 -11.90 16.68 13.68
N LEU A 531 -13.12 16.52 13.15
CA LEU A 531 -13.82 15.23 13.23
C LEU A 531 -13.04 14.12 12.50
N PHE A 532 -12.39 14.42 11.37
CA PHE A 532 -11.56 13.44 10.66
C PHE A 532 -10.37 12.93 11.50
N GLU A 533 -9.64 13.80 12.20
CA GLU A 533 -8.52 13.35 13.06
C GLU A 533 -9.01 12.67 14.35
N ASP A 534 -10.14 13.09 14.94
CA ASP A 534 -10.80 12.36 16.05
C ASP A 534 -11.20 10.94 15.61
N LEU A 535 -11.83 10.80 14.43
CA LEU A 535 -12.16 9.49 13.83
C LEU A 535 -10.91 8.67 13.49
N ARG A 536 -9.81 9.30 13.08
CA ARG A 536 -8.52 8.63 12.84
C ARG A 536 -7.92 8.09 14.14
N SER A 537 -8.09 8.80 15.26
CA SER A 537 -7.70 8.36 16.60
C SER A 537 -8.55 7.17 17.06
N VAL A 538 -9.88 7.25 16.94
CA VAL A 538 -10.80 6.14 17.28
C VAL A 538 -10.54 4.90 16.41
N ARG A 539 -10.34 5.08 15.10
CA ARG A 539 -9.95 4.01 14.18
C ARG A 539 -8.64 3.35 14.60
N LYS A 540 -7.69 4.12 15.13
CA LYS A 540 -6.41 3.57 15.59
C LYS A 540 -6.61 2.69 16.84
N GLY A 541 -7.36 3.14 17.84
CA GLY A 541 -7.66 2.32 19.03
C GLY A 541 -8.34 1.00 18.67
N LEU A 542 -9.41 1.05 17.87
CA LEU A 542 -10.13 -0.13 17.37
C LEU A 542 -9.25 -1.11 16.56
N ALA A 543 -8.17 -0.61 15.95
CA ALA A 543 -7.22 -1.43 15.21
C ALA A 543 -6.15 -2.05 16.12
N GLU A 544 -5.72 -1.33 17.16
CA GLU A 544 -4.82 -1.84 18.21
C GLU A 544 -5.51 -2.94 19.04
N ASP A 545 -6.77 -2.74 19.44
CA ASP A 545 -7.59 -3.74 20.19
C ASP A 545 -7.80 -5.07 19.44
N LEU A 546 -7.72 -5.04 18.10
CA LEU A 546 -7.91 -6.19 17.20
C LEU A 546 -6.60 -6.68 16.56
N GLU A 547 -5.45 -6.08 16.92
CA GLU A 547 -4.13 -6.28 16.30
C GLU A 547 -4.03 -6.03 14.77
N ILE A 548 -5.07 -5.48 14.12
CA ILE A 548 -5.13 -5.26 12.66
C ILE A 548 -4.59 -3.88 12.22
N PRO A 549 -4.34 -3.67 10.91
CA PRO A 549 -4.00 -2.35 10.38
C PRO A 549 -5.19 -1.36 10.44
N PRO A 550 -4.96 -0.06 10.77
CA PRO A 550 -6.04 0.93 10.84
C PRO A 550 -6.91 1.03 9.59
N TYR A 551 -6.32 0.93 8.40
CA TYR A 551 -7.07 0.99 7.14
C TYR A 551 -7.97 -0.23 6.87
N MET A 552 -7.76 -1.37 7.55
CA MET A 552 -8.64 -2.54 7.45
C MET A 552 -9.96 -2.32 8.20
N VAL A 553 -9.96 -1.51 9.27
CA VAL A 553 -11.17 -1.02 9.94
C VAL A 553 -11.96 -0.14 8.96
N PHE A 554 -11.43 1.03 8.59
CA PHE A 554 -12.00 1.89 7.53
C PHE A 554 -10.93 2.64 6.75
N HIS A 555 -11.11 2.79 5.43
CA HIS A 555 -10.24 3.64 4.61
C HIS A 555 -10.46 5.13 4.90
N ASP A 556 -9.44 5.97 4.66
CA ASP A 556 -9.51 7.43 4.86
C ASP A 556 -10.69 8.06 4.10
N ARG A 557 -10.99 7.57 2.88
CA ARG A 557 -12.15 8.00 2.08
C ARG A 557 -13.49 7.78 2.79
N THR A 558 -13.64 6.70 3.54
CA THR A 558 -14.83 6.41 4.37
C THR A 558 -14.86 7.33 5.59
N LEU A 559 -13.72 7.55 6.27
CA LEU A 559 -13.64 8.53 7.37
C LEU A 559 -14.00 9.95 6.91
N LYS A 560 -13.53 10.39 5.74
CA LYS A 560 -13.90 11.69 5.14
C LYS A 560 -15.40 11.80 4.86
N GLU A 561 -16.08 10.71 4.47
CA GLU A 561 -17.52 10.73 4.22
C GLU A 561 -18.34 10.71 5.53
N ILE A 562 -17.88 10.01 6.57
CA ILE A 562 -18.42 10.11 7.94
C ILE A 562 -18.30 11.57 8.44
N ALA A 563 -17.12 12.19 8.26
CA ALA A 563 -16.85 13.60 8.58
C ALA A 563 -17.54 14.64 7.64
N ARG A 564 -18.39 14.18 6.70
CA ARG A 564 -19.32 15.02 5.92
C ARG A 564 -20.77 14.83 6.36
N ARG A 565 -21.17 13.60 6.67
CA ARG A 565 -22.57 13.24 6.93
C ARG A 565 -22.98 13.26 8.40
N TYR A 566 -22.01 13.14 9.33
CA TYR A 566 -22.27 13.07 10.77
C TYR A 566 -23.33 12.01 11.16
N PRO A 567 -23.15 10.72 10.80
CA PRO A 567 -24.10 9.67 11.18
C PRO A 567 -24.17 9.51 12.70
N GLU A 568 -25.36 9.64 13.28
CA GLU A 568 -25.59 9.42 14.72
C GLU A 568 -26.26 8.08 14.99
N THR A 569 -26.94 7.52 14.00
CA THR A 569 -27.61 6.23 14.03
C THR A 569 -26.87 5.17 13.23
N LEU A 570 -27.14 3.89 13.53
CA LEU A 570 -26.60 2.75 12.77
C LEU A 570 -27.15 2.70 11.33
N GLU A 571 -28.38 3.17 11.10
CA GLU A 571 -28.99 3.22 9.76
C GLU A 571 -28.31 4.28 8.87
N GLU A 572 -28.06 5.49 9.40
CA GLU A 572 -27.28 6.51 8.69
C GLU A 572 -25.85 6.02 8.41
N PHE A 573 -25.23 5.32 9.37
CA PHE A 573 -23.88 4.77 9.23
C PHE A 573 -23.80 3.68 8.14
N ALA A 574 -24.82 2.82 8.04
CA ALA A 574 -24.94 1.82 6.98
C ALA A 574 -25.03 2.44 5.57
N SER A 575 -25.52 3.69 5.44
CA SER A 575 -25.60 4.41 4.16
C SER A 575 -24.25 4.89 3.59
N ILE A 576 -23.13 4.63 4.28
CA ILE A 576 -21.82 5.20 3.96
C ILE A 576 -20.96 4.21 3.16
N PRO A 577 -20.43 4.62 1.97
CA PRO A 577 -19.58 3.77 1.15
C PRO A 577 -18.35 3.20 1.90
N GLY A 578 -18.21 1.88 1.87
CA GLY A 578 -17.18 1.11 2.58
C GLY A 578 -17.65 0.50 3.91
N VAL A 579 -18.91 0.70 4.31
CA VAL A 579 -19.55 0.03 5.47
C VAL A 579 -20.40 -1.14 4.95
N GLY A 580 -19.90 -2.37 5.08
CA GLY A 580 -20.68 -3.60 4.85
C GLY A 580 -21.16 -4.24 6.17
N ASP A 581 -22.03 -5.25 6.10
CA ASP A 581 -22.72 -5.90 7.25
C ASP A 581 -21.78 -6.15 8.45
N ALA A 582 -20.66 -6.84 8.20
CA ALA A 582 -19.71 -7.22 9.24
C ALA A 582 -19.11 -6.00 9.96
N LYS A 583 -18.81 -4.93 9.21
CA LYS A 583 -18.23 -3.69 9.75
C LYS A 583 -19.27 -2.82 10.46
N LEU A 584 -20.52 -2.84 10.00
CA LEU A 584 -21.64 -2.21 10.68
C LEU A 584 -21.84 -2.84 12.07
N GLN A 585 -21.87 -4.18 12.14
CA GLN A 585 -22.00 -4.92 13.39
C GLN A 585 -20.79 -4.76 14.32
N GLN A 586 -19.56 -4.80 13.78
CA GLN A 586 -18.33 -4.78 14.59
C GLN A 586 -17.91 -3.38 15.07
N PHE A 587 -18.22 -2.32 14.31
CA PHE A 587 -17.68 -0.97 14.57
C PHE A 587 -18.74 0.15 14.64
N GLY A 588 -20.00 -0.12 14.32
CA GLY A 588 -21.05 0.90 14.19
C GLY A 588 -21.28 1.70 15.47
N GLU A 589 -21.37 1.04 16.62
CA GLU A 589 -21.58 1.71 17.92
C GLU A 589 -20.42 2.61 18.32
N ALA A 590 -19.17 2.17 18.10
CA ALA A 590 -17.98 2.94 18.43
C ALA A 590 -17.87 4.22 17.57
N ILE A 591 -18.11 4.11 16.26
CA ILE A 591 -18.02 5.25 15.34
C ILE A 591 -19.18 6.24 15.55
N THR A 592 -20.43 5.77 15.66
CA THR A 592 -21.59 6.65 15.91
C THR A 592 -21.49 7.33 17.29
N SER A 593 -20.93 6.67 18.30
CA SER A 593 -20.67 7.29 19.60
C SER A 593 -19.55 8.34 19.55
N ALA A 594 -18.51 8.13 18.73
CA ALA A 594 -17.48 9.15 18.48
C ALA A 594 -18.05 10.40 17.78
N VAL A 595 -18.93 10.22 16.78
CA VAL A 595 -19.60 11.32 16.07
C VAL A 595 -20.52 12.10 17.02
N ARG A 596 -21.37 11.42 17.80
CA ARG A 596 -22.23 12.05 18.83
C ARG A 596 -21.40 12.80 19.87
N GLY A 597 -20.32 12.18 20.36
CA GLY A 597 -19.38 12.77 21.31
C GLY A 597 -18.53 13.92 20.73
N TYR A 598 -18.46 14.08 19.41
CA TYR A 598 -17.90 15.26 18.76
C TYR A 598 -18.93 16.39 18.65
N ARG A 599 -20.18 16.08 18.25
CA ARG A 599 -21.25 17.08 18.13
C ARG A 599 -21.61 17.72 19.48
N SER A 600 -21.60 16.98 20.57
CA SER A 600 -21.79 17.54 21.93
C SER A 600 -20.63 18.43 22.40
N ARG A 601 -19.40 18.22 21.89
CA ARG A 601 -18.27 19.14 22.12
C ARG A 601 -18.33 20.41 21.26
N GLN A 602 -18.95 20.33 20.07
CA GLN A 602 -19.22 21.48 19.19
C GLN A 602 -20.39 22.35 19.70
N HIS A 603 -21.41 21.74 20.33
CA HIS A 603 -22.60 22.41 20.85
C HIS A 603 -22.82 22.08 22.34
N PRO A 604 -22.19 22.81 23.28
CA PRO A 604 -22.28 22.51 24.72
C PRO A 604 -23.64 22.83 25.37
N ASP A 605 -24.45 23.70 24.76
CA ASP A 605 -25.75 24.13 25.28
C ASP A 605 -26.81 24.17 24.16
N ASP A 606 -27.72 23.20 24.19
CA ASP A 606 -29.14 23.34 23.81
C ASP A 606 -29.99 22.64 24.89
N GLY A 607 -29.61 22.87 26.15
CA GLY A 607 -30.11 22.19 27.35
C GLY A 607 -31.42 22.73 27.92
N SER A 608 -32.30 23.31 27.10
CA SER A 608 -33.62 23.81 27.52
C SER A 608 -34.73 23.12 26.71
N GLY A 609 -35.30 22.06 27.27
CA GLY A 609 -36.29 21.25 26.56
C GLY A 609 -37.57 22.01 26.19
N MET A 610 -37.95 21.94 24.91
CA MET A 610 -39.27 22.32 24.44
C MET A 610 -39.87 21.16 23.64
N SER A 611 -40.93 20.56 24.17
CA SER A 611 -41.54 19.35 23.61
C SER A 611 -42.35 19.66 22.35
N LEU A 612 -41.89 19.18 21.19
CA LEU A 612 -42.72 19.06 19.99
C LEU A 612 -43.52 17.76 20.04
N ASN A 613 -44.67 17.80 20.72
CA ASN A 613 -45.74 16.85 20.42
C ASN A 613 -46.42 17.29 19.11
N PRO A 614 -46.57 16.41 18.12
CA PRO A 614 -47.42 16.68 16.96
C PRO A 614 -48.89 16.42 17.33
N ASP A 615 -49.77 17.38 17.07
CA ASP A 615 -51.08 17.15 16.46
C ASP A 615 -51.79 18.47 16.11
N ASP A 616 -52.80 18.35 15.25
CA ASP A 616 -53.87 19.29 14.90
C ASP A 616 -53.54 20.74 14.44
N GLY A 617 -53.78 20.96 13.15
CA GLY A 617 -55.04 21.63 12.79
C GLY A 617 -55.01 23.15 12.60
N ASP A 618 -54.52 23.62 11.45
CA ASP A 618 -54.72 25.00 11.00
C ASP A 618 -56.21 25.35 10.87
N SER A 619 -56.70 26.17 11.80
CA SER A 619 -58.02 26.80 11.71
C SER A 619 -58.01 28.19 12.33
N THR A 620 -58.60 29.14 11.62
CA THR A 620 -58.63 30.55 12.01
C THR A 620 -59.87 30.88 12.83
N ALA A 621 -59.73 31.68 13.89
CA ALA A 621 -60.37 33.02 14.02
C ALA A 621 -60.52 33.56 15.47
N LEU A 622 -60.30 34.88 15.59
CA LEU A 622 -61.05 35.86 16.41
C LEU A 622 -61.13 35.76 17.96
N SER A 623 -60.65 36.86 18.58
CA SER A 623 -61.24 37.60 19.73
C SER A 623 -61.33 36.94 21.13
N GLY A 624 -61.20 37.75 22.19
CA GLY A 624 -61.47 37.31 23.57
C GLY A 624 -60.61 38.04 24.61
N ASP A 625 -61.10 39.20 25.03
CA ASP A 625 -60.49 40.18 25.93
C ASP A 625 -60.22 39.72 27.40
N ASP A 626 -59.56 40.62 28.14
CA ASP A 626 -59.73 40.93 29.58
C ASP A 626 -59.12 40.09 30.73
N HIS A 627 -58.36 40.81 31.58
CA HIS A 627 -58.37 40.82 33.08
C HIS A 627 -58.11 39.53 33.91
N GLU A 628 -57.49 39.52 35.11
CA GLU A 628 -56.59 40.47 35.81
C GLU A 628 -55.97 39.77 37.08
N LEU A 629 -55.05 40.45 37.78
CA LEU A 629 -54.77 40.40 39.25
C LEU A 629 -54.27 39.12 39.99
N ALA A 630 -53.11 39.32 40.64
CA ALA A 630 -52.81 39.05 42.06
C ALA A 630 -52.70 37.60 42.65
N ALA A 631 -51.45 37.11 42.77
CA ALA A 631 -50.66 36.94 44.02
C ALA A 631 -51.32 37.07 45.43
N PRO A 632 -50.69 36.59 46.54
CA PRO A 632 -49.74 35.46 46.70
C PRO A 632 -49.86 34.66 48.05
N GLY A 633 -49.09 33.55 48.17
CA GLY A 633 -48.45 33.14 49.44
C GLY A 633 -49.07 31.99 50.27
N GLY A 634 -48.28 31.46 51.22
CA GLY A 634 -48.66 30.39 52.16
C GLY A 634 -47.54 29.37 52.43
N ALA A 635 -47.43 28.82 53.64
CA ALA A 635 -46.38 27.87 54.04
C ALA A 635 -46.82 26.91 55.17
N LEU A 636 -45.97 25.92 55.49
CA LEU A 636 -45.96 25.03 56.67
C LEU A 636 -46.90 23.78 56.71
N SER A 637 -46.36 22.63 56.26
CA SER A 637 -46.08 21.39 57.05
C SER A 637 -47.20 20.73 57.95
N PRO A 638 -46.92 19.68 58.76
CA PRO A 638 -46.79 18.27 58.32
C PRO A 638 -47.57 17.21 59.17
N LYS A 639 -47.61 15.93 58.72
CA LYS A 639 -47.68 14.61 59.45
C LYS A 639 -48.28 13.52 58.51
N HIS A 640 -47.94 12.22 58.49
CA HIS A 640 -47.57 11.14 59.44
C HIS A 640 -48.73 10.34 60.10
N THR A 641 -48.98 9.11 59.61
CA THR A 641 -49.26 7.80 60.30
C THR A 641 -49.55 6.75 59.19
N ALA A 642 -49.01 5.51 59.11
CA ALA A 642 -48.84 4.39 60.07
C ALA A 642 -50.15 3.56 60.29
N ALA A 643 -50.17 2.21 60.29
CA ALA A 643 -49.15 1.16 60.00
C ALA A 643 -49.79 -0.26 59.87
N ALA A 644 -48.96 -1.29 59.58
CA ALA A 644 -49.22 -2.75 59.66
C ALA A 644 -50.15 -3.34 58.56
N ASP A 645 -50.04 -4.60 58.10
CA ASP A 645 -49.27 -5.81 58.52
C ASP A 645 -49.28 -6.83 57.32
N GLN A 646 -48.41 -7.82 57.04
CA GLN A 646 -47.22 -8.46 57.68
C GLN A 646 -46.08 -8.74 56.63
N THR A 647 -45.47 -9.93 56.61
CA THR A 647 -44.22 -10.36 55.92
C THR A 647 -44.22 -11.90 55.68
N PRO A 648 -43.19 -12.58 55.11
CA PRO A 648 -41.99 -12.13 54.40
C PRO A 648 -41.73 -12.81 53.02
N ALA A 649 -40.89 -12.21 52.17
CA ALA A 649 -40.04 -12.89 51.18
C ALA A 649 -38.92 -11.94 50.68
N SER A 650 -37.80 -12.50 50.21
CA SER A 650 -36.65 -11.75 49.69
C SER A 650 -36.12 -12.37 48.40
N SER A 651 -35.83 -11.54 47.40
CA SER A 651 -35.06 -11.92 46.22
C SER A 651 -34.48 -10.68 45.53
N ASP A 652 -33.24 -10.32 45.85
CA ASP A 652 -32.35 -9.77 44.83
C ASP A 652 -32.02 -10.93 43.88
N GLU A 653 -32.16 -10.74 42.56
CA GLU A 653 -31.64 -11.72 41.59
C GLU A 653 -30.15 -11.45 41.37
N THR A 654 -29.32 -12.30 41.98
CA THR A 654 -27.88 -12.39 41.74
C THR A 654 -27.58 -12.87 40.32
N PRO A 655 -26.32 -12.75 39.83
CA PRO A 655 -25.88 -13.52 38.68
C PRO A 655 -26.18 -15.00 38.89
N ASP A 656 -26.50 -15.71 37.81
CA ASP A 656 -26.93 -17.12 37.84
C ASP A 656 -25.86 -18.02 38.50
N ASP A 657 -26.04 -18.30 39.79
CA ASP A 657 -25.09 -19.04 40.63
C ASP A 657 -24.85 -20.46 40.10
N ALA A 658 -25.79 -21.02 39.31
CA ALA A 658 -25.60 -22.31 38.64
C ALA A 658 -24.47 -22.28 37.59
N LEU A 659 -24.35 -21.19 36.82
CA LEU A 659 -23.23 -21.00 35.89
C LEU A 659 -21.90 -20.77 36.63
N LEU A 660 -21.95 -20.20 37.84
CA LEU A 660 -20.78 -20.05 38.70
C LEU A 660 -20.34 -21.41 39.31
N GLU A 661 -21.28 -22.24 39.76
CA GLU A 661 -21.01 -23.62 40.20
C GLU A 661 -20.53 -24.50 39.05
N GLU A 662 -21.07 -24.39 37.83
CA GLU A 662 -20.53 -25.08 36.65
C GLU A 662 -19.08 -24.63 36.36
N ALA A 663 -18.79 -23.33 36.42
CA ALA A 663 -17.42 -22.83 36.24
C ALA A 663 -16.44 -23.35 37.32
N TYR A 664 -16.86 -23.40 38.60
CA TYR A 664 -16.03 -23.91 39.68
C TYR A 664 -15.87 -25.44 39.65
N THR A 665 -16.91 -26.20 39.29
CA THR A 665 -16.81 -27.66 39.13
C THR A 665 -15.96 -28.04 37.91
N LEU A 666 -16.02 -27.26 36.81
CA LEU A 666 -15.09 -27.38 35.68
C LEU A 666 -13.64 -27.09 36.10
N GLN A 667 -13.39 -26.06 36.92
CA GLN A 667 -12.04 -25.82 37.48
C GLN A 667 -11.56 -26.97 38.37
N GLY A 668 -12.46 -27.57 39.16
CA GLY A 668 -12.18 -28.78 39.94
C GLY A 668 -11.75 -29.95 39.04
N TYR A 669 -12.56 -30.26 38.02
CA TYR A 669 -12.27 -31.35 37.08
C TYR A 669 -10.94 -31.13 36.32
N ILE A 670 -10.64 -29.89 35.91
CA ILE A 670 -9.36 -29.53 35.27
C ILE A 670 -8.16 -29.67 36.22
N ARG A 671 -8.33 -29.39 37.52
CA ARG A 671 -7.29 -29.62 38.53
C ARG A 671 -7.05 -31.12 38.74
N ASP A 672 -8.10 -31.91 38.86
CA ASP A 672 -7.99 -33.33 39.20
C ASP A 672 -7.39 -34.13 38.02
N LEU A 673 -7.73 -33.77 36.77
CA LEU A 673 -7.04 -34.27 35.56
C LEU A 673 -5.54 -33.93 35.51
N ARG A 674 -5.13 -32.77 36.04
CA ARG A 674 -3.70 -32.41 36.15
C ARG A 674 -2.97 -33.24 37.22
N GLU A 675 -3.67 -33.71 38.25
CA GLU A 675 -3.14 -34.62 39.27
C GLU A 675 -2.95 -36.03 38.70
N GLU A 676 -3.92 -36.56 37.94
CA GLU A 676 -3.81 -37.84 37.22
C GLU A 676 -2.64 -37.87 36.22
N LEU A 677 -2.50 -36.81 35.41
CA LEU A 677 -1.38 -36.68 34.47
C LEU A 677 -0.02 -36.73 35.19
N ARG A 678 0.08 -36.08 36.36
CA ARG A 678 1.29 -36.03 37.19
C ARG A 678 1.62 -37.39 37.82
N LEU A 679 0.61 -38.20 38.14
CA LEU A 679 0.76 -39.59 38.58
C LEU A 679 1.23 -40.50 37.43
N ALA A 680 0.68 -40.33 36.22
CA ALA A 680 1.10 -41.09 35.04
C ALA A 680 2.57 -40.82 34.67
N GLU A 681 3.02 -39.56 34.70
CA GLU A 681 4.43 -39.20 34.52
C GLU A 681 5.36 -39.88 35.55
N LYS A 682 4.93 -39.95 36.81
CA LYS A 682 5.72 -40.59 37.88
C LYS A 682 5.84 -42.08 37.64
N LEU A 683 4.74 -42.76 37.31
CA LEU A 683 4.73 -44.18 36.98
C LEU A 683 5.63 -44.49 35.77
N HIS A 684 5.62 -43.64 34.74
CA HIS A 684 6.51 -43.79 33.58
C HIS A 684 8.00 -43.70 33.96
N LYS A 685 8.37 -42.76 34.84
CA LYS A 685 9.74 -42.60 35.36
C LYS A 685 10.17 -43.79 36.22
N GLU A 686 9.28 -44.36 37.05
CA GLU A 686 9.56 -45.55 37.86
C GLU A 686 9.73 -46.82 37.01
N LEU A 687 8.92 -47.00 35.95
CA LEU A 687 9.07 -48.11 35.00
C LEU A 687 10.38 -48.03 34.21
N LEU A 688 10.78 -46.83 33.76
CA LEU A 688 12.07 -46.60 33.08
C LEU A 688 13.27 -46.82 34.01
N ALA A 689 13.15 -46.56 35.31
CA ALA A 689 14.21 -46.86 36.28
C ALA A 689 14.40 -48.39 36.41
N ARG A 690 13.32 -49.14 36.67
CA ARG A 690 13.36 -50.60 36.80
C ARG A 690 13.91 -51.30 35.56
N ALA A 691 13.53 -50.83 34.36
CA ALA A 691 14.04 -51.37 33.10
C ALA A 691 15.57 -51.22 32.94
N ARG A 692 16.18 -50.18 33.53
CA ARG A 692 17.63 -49.96 33.51
C ARG A 692 18.37 -50.82 34.53
N GLU A 693 17.76 -51.09 35.68
CA GLU A 693 18.32 -51.99 36.71
C GLU A 693 18.35 -53.46 36.26
N SER A 694 17.43 -53.88 35.38
CA SER A 694 17.34 -55.28 34.93
C SER A 694 18.46 -55.78 34.00
N GLY A 695 19.34 -54.91 33.51
CA GLY A 695 20.68 -55.31 33.01
C GLY A 695 20.77 -56.26 31.80
N VAL A 696 19.72 -56.43 31.00
CA VAL A 696 19.75 -57.31 29.81
C VAL A 696 20.28 -56.55 28.59
N GLN A 697 21.53 -56.83 28.20
CA GLN A 697 22.04 -56.55 26.86
C GLN A 697 22.25 -57.86 26.10
N GLU A 698 21.52 -58.06 24.99
CA GLU A 698 22.02 -58.81 23.85
C GLU A 698 21.17 -58.52 22.58
N ASN A 699 21.83 -58.14 21.48
CA ASN A 699 21.22 -57.78 20.19
C ASN A 699 20.16 -56.66 20.27
N GLU A 700 20.30 -55.72 21.21
CA GLU A 700 19.17 -54.96 21.73
C GLU A 700 18.45 -54.04 20.73
N THR A 701 17.23 -54.41 20.37
CA THR A 701 16.18 -53.44 20.04
C THR A 701 15.20 -53.35 21.20
N TYR A 702 15.26 -52.27 21.97
CA TYR A 702 14.19 -51.88 22.88
C TYR A 702 13.45 -50.65 22.31
N ALA A 703 12.23 -50.87 21.83
CA ALA A 703 11.22 -49.81 21.85
C ALA A 703 10.90 -49.52 23.34
N ILE A 704 10.60 -48.29 23.78
CA ILE A 704 9.57 -47.39 23.24
C ILE A 704 9.93 -45.89 23.47
N ALA A 705 9.59 -45.07 22.46
CA ALA A 705 9.27 -43.62 22.49
C ALA A 705 10.29 -42.49 22.79
N THR A 706 9.95 -41.35 22.18
CA THR A 706 10.23 -39.93 22.54
C THR A 706 11.68 -39.45 22.72
N GLN A 707 12.08 -38.52 21.84
CA GLN A 707 13.07 -37.50 22.15
C GLN A 707 12.41 -36.12 22.14
N VAL A 708 12.59 -35.38 23.23
CA VAL A 708 12.34 -33.95 23.34
C VAL A 708 13.69 -33.24 23.27
N SER A 709 13.78 -32.13 22.53
CA SER A 709 15.05 -31.39 22.33
C SER A 709 15.01 -30.00 22.97
N ARG A 710 15.77 -29.80 24.06
CA ARG A 710 15.92 -28.50 24.71
C ARG A 710 16.66 -27.50 23.84
N ARG A 711 16.12 -26.29 23.69
CA ARG A 711 16.86 -25.13 23.19
C ARG A 711 17.02 -24.08 24.30
N ARG A 712 18.26 -23.79 24.71
CA ARG A 712 18.60 -22.57 25.47
C ARG A 712 18.39 -21.33 24.58
N ARG A 713 17.81 -20.26 25.14
CA ARG A 713 17.78 -18.92 24.53
C ARG A 713 17.80 -17.84 25.61
N VAL A 714 18.60 -16.78 25.41
CA VAL A 714 18.60 -15.61 26.31
C VAL A 714 17.28 -14.85 26.16
N VAL A 715 16.66 -14.50 27.28
CA VAL A 715 15.50 -13.60 27.38
C VAL A 715 15.99 -12.16 27.13
N ALA A 716 15.99 -11.77 25.86
CA ALA A 716 16.67 -10.59 25.36
C ALA A 716 16.27 -9.28 26.06
N GLU A 717 15.00 -9.12 26.43
CA GLU A 717 14.47 -7.91 27.07
C GLU A 717 15.05 -7.71 28.48
N ARG A 718 14.96 -8.72 29.35
CA ARG A 718 15.55 -8.66 30.71
C ARG A 718 17.06 -8.44 30.69
N PHE A 719 17.76 -9.00 29.70
CA PHE A 719 19.19 -8.76 29.52
C PHE A 719 19.47 -7.32 29.06
N TYR A 720 18.65 -6.79 28.13
CA TYR A 720 18.75 -5.41 27.65
C TYR A 720 18.48 -4.38 28.75
N GLU A 721 17.43 -4.58 29.57
CA GLU A 721 17.10 -3.71 30.71
C GLU A 721 18.23 -3.61 31.73
N ARG A 722 19.01 -4.69 31.92
CA ARG A 722 20.08 -4.75 32.92
C ARG A 722 21.45 -4.34 32.38
N TYR A 723 21.72 -4.60 31.09
CA TYR A 723 23.03 -4.37 30.46
C TYR A 723 22.90 -3.76 29.04
N PRO A 724 22.26 -2.58 28.88
CA PRO A 724 22.00 -2.00 27.56
C PRO A 724 23.29 -1.67 26.80
N GLU A 725 24.34 -1.22 27.51
CA GLU A 725 25.69 -0.95 26.96
C GLU A 725 26.29 -2.13 26.20
N VAL A 726 26.00 -3.36 26.67
CA VAL A 726 26.55 -4.61 26.16
C VAL A 726 25.71 -5.11 24.99
N PHE A 727 24.38 -5.04 25.12
CA PHE A 727 23.45 -5.42 24.06
C PHE A 727 23.63 -4.54 22.81
N VAL A 728 23.82 -3.22 22.97
CA VAL A 728 24.05 -2.29 21.84
C VAL A 728 25.36 -2.60 21.11
N LYS A 729 26.41 -3.02 21.83
CA LYS A 729 27.69 -3.44 21.22
C LYS A 729 27.62 -4.79 20.50
N ILE A 730 26.66 -5.65 20.85
CA ILE A 730 26.50 -7.00 20.32
C ILE A 730 25.10 -7.13 19.72
N ALA A 731 24.93 -6.64 18.49
CA ALA A 731 23.65 -6.46 17.78
C ALA A 731 22.73 -7.70 17.63
N LYS A 732 23.19 -8.88 18.06
CA LYS A 732 22.36 -9.97 18.58
C LYS A 732 23.11 -10.64 19.74
N VAL A 733 22.53 -10.64 20.94
CA VAL A 733 23.06 -11.39 22.08
C VAL A 733 22.92 -12.89 21.83
N THR A 734 24.00 -13.52 21.36
CA THR A 734 24.17 -14.98 21.38
C THR A 734 24.66 -15.40 22.76
N ILE A 735 24.31 -16.63 23.18
CA ILE A 735 24.70 -17.17 24.50
C ILE A 735 26.22 -17.09 24.68
N SER A 736 27.00 -17.59 23.71
CA SER A 736 28.47 -17.56 23.77
C SER A 736 29.09 -16.16 23.82
N ALA A 737 28.44 -15.14 23.26
CA ALA A 737 28.90 -13.76 23.36
C ALA A 737 28.51 -13.11 24.71
N ALA A 738 27.40 -13.53 25.31
CA ALA A 738 26.98 -13.10 26.64
C ALA A 738 27.81 -13.77 27.75
N GLU A 739 28.03 -15.09 27.66
CA GLU A 739 28.91 -15.85 28.57
C GLU A 739 30.32 -15.25 28.60
N ALA A 740 30.85 -14.82 27.45
CA ALA A 740 32.14 -14.14 27.35
C ALA A 740 32.16 -12.67 27.84
N ALA A 741 31.00 -12.01 27.94
CA ALA A 741 30.89 -10.59 28.30
C ALA A 741 30.53 -10.36 29.78
N ILE A 742 29.72 -11.23 30.39
CA ILE A 742 29.28 -11.11 31.80
C ILE A 742 29.55 -12.36 32.66
N GLY A 743 30.06 -13.45 32.07
CA GLY A 743 30.22 -14.74 32.73
C GLY A 743 28.98 -15.65 32.60
N ALA A 744 29.20 -16.96 32.54
CA ALA A 744 28.11 -17.93 32.33
C ALA A 744 27.15 -18.05 33.52
N GLU A 745 27.67 -17.98 34.75
CA GLU A 745 26.86 -18.06 35.98
C GLU A 745 25.86 -16.90 36.09
N ALA A 746 26.29 -15.67 35.75
CA ALA A 746 25.44 -14.49 35.70
C ALA A 746 24.46 -14.47 34.52
N LEU A 747 24.61 -15.38 33.55
CA LEU A 747 23.73 -15.47 32.38
C LEU A 747 22.56 -16.42 32.60
N ASP A 748 22.70 -17.50 33.39
CA ASP A 748 21.64 -18.52 33.52
C ASP A 748 20.35 -17.97 34.16
N GLU A 749 20.42 -16.91 34.98
CA GLU A 749 19.23 -16.16 35.46
C GLU A 749 18.37 -15.55 34.33
N PHE A 750 18.95 -15.41 33.13
CA PHE A 750 18.35 -14.79 31.95
C PHE A 750 18.20 -15.75 30.76
N VAL A 751 18.39 -17.06 30.95
CA VAL A 751 18.25 -18.06 29.88
C VAL A 751 17.00 -18.91 30.09
N GLN A 752 16.08 -18.87 29.13
CA GLN A 752 14.93 -19.75 29.08
C GLN A 752 15.23 -20.98 28.22
N TYR A 753 14.64 -22.11 28.60
CA TYR A 753 14.78 -23.40 27.95
C TYR A 753 13.39 -23.81 27.46
N ASP A 754 13.27 -24.27 26.21
CA ASP A 754 12.01 -24.66 25.61
C ASP A 754 12.08 -26.08 25.02
N GLU A 755 10.96 -26.80 25.06
CA GLU A 755 10.83 -28.25 24.84
C GLU A 755 9.58 -28.57 24.01
N SER A 756 9.75 -29.19 22.84
CA SER A 756 8.66 -29.47 21.91
C SER A 756 8.47 -30.97 21.64
N GLU A 757 7.22 -31.43 21.70
CA GLU A 757 6.84 -32.83 21.50
C GLU A 757 6.17 -33.05 20.13
N ARG A 758 6.72 -33.98 19.32
CA ARG A 758 5.99 -34.64 18.22
C ARG A 758 6.50 -36.06 18.02
N VAL A 759 5.57 -37.00 17.83
CA VAL A 759 5.86 -38.42 17.53
C VAL A 759 5.41 -38.75 16.11
N ARG A 760 6.14 -39.64 15.42
CA ARG A 760 5.70 -40.33 14.21
C ARG A 760 5.90 -41.83 14.37
N VAL A 761 4.95 -42.61 13.87
CA VAL A 761 5.06 -44.07 13.72
C VAL A 761 5.17 -44.38 12.23
N ILE A 762 6.07 -45.30 11.87
CA ILE A 762 6.19 -45.86 10.51
C ILE A 762 6.32 -47.37 10.68
N CYS A 763 5.42 -48.14 10.07
CA CYS A 763 5.51 -49.60 10.05
C CYS A 763 6.47 -50.05 8.92
N LYS A 764 7.41 -50.95 9.22
CA LYS A 764 8.42 -51.45 8.26
C LYS A 764 8.10 -52.87 7.77
N THR A 765 7.13 -52.98 6.86
CA THR A 765 6.94 -54.15 5.98
C THR A 765 6.25 -53.68 4.69
N GLY A 766 7.02 -53.56 3.60
CA GLY A 766 6.58 -52.95 2.33
C GLY A 766 7.20 -51.57 2.15
#